data_AF-A0A3C0EHL0-F1
#
_entry.id   AF-A0A3C0EHL0-F1
#
_cell.length_a   1.000
_cell.length_b   1.000
_cell.length_c   1.000
_cell.angle_alpha   90.00
_cell.angle_beta   90.00
_cell.angle_gamma   90.00
#
_symmetry.space_group_name_H-M   'P 1'
#
loop_
_entity.id
_entity.type
_entity.pdbx_description
1 polymer ?
#
loop_
_entity_poly.entity_id
_entity_poly.type
_entity_poly.pdbx_seq_one_letter_code
_entity_poly.pdbx_strand_id
1 'polypeptide(L)'
;MQLFLRHMIKLGTLPRIKVLCLIILAFGATNASAQSHRSVTVPANFLGPSDQDVLLGGSARMAGAYDVNLALLNRVLLEREDLYEASLSINASLEVDGIHVLAHQKTKSNTSLTLEQIPALKQISISSGETLAVMAWRHQWHWWGKASLQQFTLSRLDEQGNVLSSVQLPDFASSSDVQTTLGQFRLMAYSNRDRFPKVGRWEMTEKSEKTGVFVMPGIGSHARLHVEKQTLTLATNGRAKSSRVYDWAPALVFDAKEPGIYRISGHLQIQSGKPVDQKTMTWAVIKFNTNAKKPTAARVNLHRAIRPILNGQSVATSNRWTPAVDYDPTPLASLDFSHSVKKQAVEKITPILKQWLSGVWPNYGVVMVVEDEKGMMPSVKIKKNMDAQITVRSHPSNAIYDFPVKPKADTYVQAKGTHLMYGKERLRLWGVAGTVSSPETPRRLARNGFNAIRLWPQGGQQNKNPYYHGESGIKGEMSDNEQLDRYDKYLAALKEQGMFVMSPFLIRSIPVKLLVDDRSFVAGGDDWQQWKEAVQTKCKNSALWETIDERLQDAHKRHIHNVLNHVNPYTQKTYGQEEIVAVWELDNEAKLIKIALEIGFDKWPVYFQDKLKTRWNLWLKSNYPNHEALLHTWGKIEDGESLKQLNIAPAPVFKQRNNFPKARGNDFVRFMIQLISEHYKRLEDYARQQAPTGIGVNVQPFSYDTQYRPNTPWHYGTAQQADVANFGMYFFALDSTLDNPPSMYVMDSHTLANKPTVIYETNSGRPGTYRVEHAYRTATLASWQDWDAVFWHYYHSRGWPEEQYLATPLPYQKRQFYWTAVEFEKDPVMLSTIGMAGQIYLKQQIDPASNPVHYRIGSKGIFGYKQWNGISMGQATFERGAVIDYVPDEDFDIKREDNLSMDIQTRITQAVRAGKQITWDWPNGRLIVDTPHAKIYVGKTPSDQGWYRFTDGIAVGQFNTDFVAFAMTSCDGKPLVGSDPANRLYVNARYDAVNSGFDMDMSIRNQPNAGNPIEQAKFIKNHGHAPILETAVAFKVALPQNIQASWQTYDAAYRKISTFTINGNVLDYHGPAMSNSILQISAFKDAAQTPQTTIVMNNTEQLGISKQNQDTTESVSTLWYPLAGLTWSDTYGKAHKKIRESPLVYTHLKADDKKQNLITLNQAQVLFNLPADIQIYFDHSGSNKVSLVYSQPPAMLDVIEQFTQRFGKPTQKVLSTNAYQENRIVWEQAQNNEHLKTIVTENQGVLQIIFERSK
;
A
#
# COMPACT_ATOMS: atom_id res chain seq x y z
N MET A 1 -26.14 -9.14 52.21
CA MET A 1 -25.19 -8.13 51.70
C MET A 1 -25.48 -6.71 52.19
N GLN A 2 -26.71 -6.18 52.05
CA GLN A 2 -27.05 -4.83 52.56
C GLN A 2 -26.92 -4.66 54.09
N LEU A 3 -27.16 -5.70 54.90
CA LEU A 3 -26.96 -5.67 56.36
C LEU A 3 -25.47 -5.63 56.78
N PHE A 4 -24.59 -6.25 56.00
CA PHE A 4 -23.15 -6.26 56.25
C PHE A 4 -22.50 -4.90 55.91
N LEU A 5 -22.96 -4.27 54.82
CA LEU A 5 -22.58 -2.91 54.43
C LEU A 5 -23.02 -1.83 55.42
N ARG A 6 -24.18 -1.99 56.09
CA ARG A 6 -24.63 -1.07 57.16
C ARG A 6 -23.83 -1.19 58.46
N HIS A 7 -23.22 -2.35 58.73
CA HIS A 7 -22.41 -2.58 59.92
C HIS A 7 -21.00 -1.99 59.79
N MET A 8 -20.42 -2.06 58.59
CA MET A 8 -19.09 -1.50 58.28
C MET A 8 -19.07 0.04 58.25
N ILE A 9 -20.17 0.69 57.84
CA ILE A 9 -20.27 2.17 57.83
C ILE A 9 -20.41 2.75 59.25
N LYS A 10 -20.96 1.99 60.20
CA LYS A 10 -21.11 2.41 61.61
C LYS A 10 -19.81 2.36 62.42
N LEU A 11 -18.77 1.66 61.95
CA LEU A 11 -17.52 1.43 62.68
C LEU A 11 -16.37 2.37 62.30
N GLY A 12 -16.62 3.41 61.51
CA GLY A 12 -15.73 4.58 61.39
C GLY A 12 -14.27 4.30 60.99
N THR A 13 -13.99 3.20 60.30
CA THR A 13 -12.62 2.74 60.04
C THR A 13 -12.40 2.54 58.54
N LEU A 14 -12.03 3.62 57.83
CA LEU A 14 -10.99 3.63 56.78
C LEU A 14 -10.85 5.01 56.11
N PRO A 15 -9.65 5.62 56.12
CA PRO A 15 -9.31 6.74 55.24
C PRO A 15 -8.79 6.24 53.87
N ARG A 16 -9.23 6.94 52.82
CA ARG A 16 -8.69 7.08 51.45
C ARG A 16 -7.54 6.14 51.02
N ILE A 17 -7.82 5.21 50.10
CA ILE A 17 -6.95 4.83 48.96
C ILE A 17 -7.87 4.42 47.79
N LYS A 18 -7.62 4.97 46.60
CA LYS A 18 -8.17 4.51 45.30
C LYS A 18 -7.30 3.35 44.79
N VAL A 19 -7.91 2.28 44.24
CA VAL A 19 -7.52 1.53 43.01
C VAL A 19 -8.27 0.17 42.92
N LEU A 20 -8.72 -0.16 41.70
CA LEU A 20 -9.11 -1.45 41.07
C LEU A 20 -9.22 -2.76 41.90
N CYS A 21 -10.26 -3.59 41.66
CA CYS A 21 -10.19 -4.71 40.70
C CYS A 21 -11.50 -5.52 40.54
N LEU A 22 -11.54 -6.25 39.42
CA LEU A 22 -12.52 -7.19 38.84
C LEU A 22 -12.65 -8.56 39.56
N ILE A 23 -13.58 -9.41 39.03
CA ILE A 23 -13.45 -10.89 38.75
C ILE A 23 -13.99 -11.87 39.85
N ILE A 24 -14.77 -12.98 39.67
CA ILE A 24 -15.42 -13.80 38.59
C ILE A 24 -16.58 -14.63 39.25
N LEU A 25 -17.59 -15.27 38.62
CA LEU A 25 -17.66 -16.54 37.81
C LEU A 25 -19.16 -17.00 37.88
N ALA A 26 -19.85 -17.72 36.97
CA ALA A 26 -19.45 -18.77 36.02
C ALA A 26 -20.55 -19.08 34.95
N PHE A 27 -20.06 -19.54 33.78
CA PHE A 27 -20.55 -20.53 32.79
C PHE A 27 -22.04 -20.89 32.59
N GLY A 28 -22.45 -20.90 31.30
CA GLY A 28 -23.59 -21.65 30.77
C GLY A 28 -23.96 -21.23 29.34
N ALA A 29 -23.72 -22.10 28.35
CA ALA A 29 -24.02 -21.87 26.94
C ALA A 29 -25.53 -21.69 26.67
N THR A 30 -25.90 -20.76 25.78
CA THR A 30 -26.96 -20.91 24.74
C THR A 30 -27.01 -19.66 23.85
N ASN A 31 -27.29 -19.90 22.57
CA ASN A 31 -27.53 -18.90 21.53
C ASN A 31 -28.53 -17.81 21.95
N ALA A 32 -28.13 -16.55 21.91
CA ALA A 32 -28.99 -15.41 21.58
C ALA A 32 -28.16 -14.13 21.38
N SER A 33 -28.35 -13.47 20.25
CA SER A 33 -27.86 -12.13 19.94
C SER A 33 -28.38 -11.12 20.97
N ALA A 34 -27.57 -10.74 21.96
CA ALA A 34 -27.84 -9.60 22.81
C ALA A 34 -27.17 -8.35 22.20
N GLN A 35 -27.95 -7.51 21.51
CA GLN A 35 -27.54 -6.15 21.17
C GLN A 35 -27.28 -5.38 22.46
N SER A 36 -26.03 -4.98 22.72
CA SER A 36 -25.72 -4.10 23.84
C SER A 36 -26.08 -2.66 23.47
N HIS A 37 -27.06 -2.07 24.16
CA HIS A 37 -27.38 -0.66 24.05
C HIS A 37 -26.33 0.16 24.80
N ARG A 38 -25.68 1.11 24.14
CA ARG A 38 -24.82 2.12 24.80
C ARG A 38 -25.33 3.52 24.44
N SER A 39 -25.84 4.25 25.43
CA SER A 39 -26.12 5.68 25.29
C SER A 39 -24.87 6.46 25.69
N VAL A 40 -24.35 7.31 24.81
CA VAL A 40 -23.21 8.18 25.12
C VAL A 40 -23.69 9.63 25.18
N THR A 41 -23.57 10.24 26.35
CA THR A 41 -23.80 11.68 26.53
C THR A 41 -22.48 12.39 26.33
N VAL A 42 -22.40 13.27 25.33
CA VAL A 42 -21.19 14.05 25.08
C VAL A 42 -21.27 15.35 25.88
N PRO A 43 -20.41 15.58 26.89
CA PRO A 43 -20.42 16.81 27.66
C PRO A 43 -19.91 18.00 26.85
N ALA A 44 -20.52 19.17 27.04
CA ALA A 44 -20.24 20.42 26.33
C ALA A 44 -18.76 20.85 26.31
N ASN A 45 -17.97 20.35 27.26
CA ASN A 45 -16.53 20.62 27.34
C ASN A 45 -15.77 20.14 26.09
N PHE A 46 -16.33 19.16 25.38
CA PHE A 46 -15.74 18.52 24.21
C PHE A 46 -16.39 18.95 22.88
N LEU A 47 -17.43 19.78 22.92
CA LEU A 47 -17.89 20.64 21.82
C LEU A 47 -17.15 22.01 21.83
N GLY A 48 -16.17 22.16 22.73
CA GLY A 48 -15.40 23.36 23.06
C GLY A 48 -15.78 23.89 24.46
N PRO A 49 -14.83 23.97 25.41
CA PRO A 49 -14.04 25.19 25.49
C PRO A 49 -12.54 24.91 25.60
N SER A 50 -11.73 25.65 24.85
CA SER A 50 -10.56 26.26 25.48
C SER A 50 -11.02 27.63 26.01
N ASP A 51 -10.34 28.16 27.03
CA ASP A 51 -10.74 29.38 27.76
C ASP A 51 -10.62 30.70 26.95
N GLN A 52 -10.98 30.69 25.66
CA GLN A 52 -11.13 31.86 24.84
C GLN A 52 -12.46 31.82 24.11
N ASP A 53 -13.30 32.82 24.35
CA ASP A 53 -14.57 33.02 23.66
C ASP A 53 -14.36 33.02 22.14
N VAL A 54 -14.80 31.97 21.46
CA VAL A 54 -14.77 31.83 20.00
C VAL A 54 -16.05 32.43 19.42
N LEU A 55 -15.92 33.62 18.83
CA LEU A 55 -16.89 34.21 17.89
C LEU A 55 -16.50 33.81 16.46
N LEU A 56 -17.45 33.24 15.70
CA LEU A 56 -17.30 32.98 14.27
C LEU A 56 -17.18 34.29 13.49
N GLY A 57 -16.08 34.43 12.73
CA GLY A 57 -15.76 35.56 11.85
C GLY A 57 -14.23 35.82 11.85
N GLY A 58 -13.53 35.52 10.74
CA GLY A 58 -12.05 35.36 10.64
C GLY A 58 -11.22 36.66 10.73
N SER A 59 -9.87 36.65 10.71
CA SER A 59 -8.87 35.65 10.29
C SER A 59 -7.58 35.83 11.14
N ALA A 60 -6.83 34.82 11.56
CA ALA A 60 -6.13 33.85 10.73
C ALA A 60 -6.37 32.39 11.17
N ARG A 61 -6.51 31.52 10.16
CA ARG A 61 -6.86 30.10 10.22
C ARG A 61 -8.26 29.79 10.78
N MET A 62 -8.99 28.99 10.00
CA MET A 62 -10.32 28.41 10.21
C MET A 62 -11.51 29.34 9.96
N ALA A 63 -12.11 29.15 8.77
CA ALA A 63 -13.53 29.37 8.58
C ALA A 63 -14.29 28.27 9.33
N GLY A 64 -15.21 28.64 10.22
CA GLY A 64 -16.04 27.67 10.92
C GLY A 64 -17.33 27.43 10.15
N ALA A 65 -17.32 26.47 9.22
CA ALA A 65 -18.40 25.49 9.26
C ALA A 65 -18.28 24.83 10.64
N TYR A 66 -19.37 24.77 11.41
CA TYR A 66 -19.33 23.92 12.59
C TYR A 66 -19.32 22.49 12.08
N ASP A 67 -18.11 21.93 12.02
CA ASP A 67 -17.89 20.53 12.20
C ASP A 67 -18.74 20.10 13.40
N VAL A 68 -19.85 19.39 13.14
CA VAL A 68 -20.21 18.29 14.06
C VAL A 68 -19.03 17.35 13.92
N ASN A 69 -17.99 17.63 14.70
CA ASN A 69 -16.65 17.16 14.39
C ASN A 69 -16.73 15.65 14.20
N LEU A 70 -16.40 15.19 13.01
CA LEU A 70 -16.19 13.76 12.76
C LEU A 70 -15.07 13.24 13.67
N ALA A 71 -14.27 14.11 14.30
CA ALA A 71 -13.38 13.76 15.40
C ALA A 71 -14.07 13.53 16.77
N LEU A 72 -15.30 13.99 16.99
CA LEU A 72 -16.14 13.65 18.15
C LEU A 72 -16.74 12.24 18.01
N LEU A 73 -17.06 11.83 16.77
CA LEU A 73 -17.23 10.42 16.38
C LEU A 73 -15.89 9.63 16.37
N ASN A 74 -14.74 10.31 16.45
CA ASN A 74 -13.44 9.67 16.71
C ASN A 74 -13.07 9.61 18.20
N ARG A 75 -13.86 10.17 19.13
CA ARG A 75 -13.62 10.05 20.58
C ARG A 75 -14.74 9.33 21.33
N VAL A 76 -15.96 9.35 20.79
CA VAL A 76 -16.91 8.27 20.98
C VAL A 76 -16.73 7.39 19.75
N LEU A 77 -15.98 6.29 19.88
CA LEU A 77 -15.88 5.26 18.84
C LEU A 77 -17.31 4.88 18.42
N LEU A 78 -17.76 5.36 17.28
CA LEU A 78 -18.99 4.91 16.66
C LEU A 78 -18.59 4.49 15.26
N GLU A 79 -18.47 3.18 15.07
CA GLU A 79 -18.17 2.58 13.79
C GLU A 79 -19.37 2.87 12.88
N ARG A 80 -19.14 3.05 11.57
CA ARG A 80 -20.13 3.49 10.55
C ARG A 80 -21.44 2.67 10.51
N GLU A 81 -21.48 1.59 11.26
CA GLU A 81 -22.45 0.50 11.25
C GLU A 81 -23.22 0.43 12.56
N ASP A 82 -22.76 1.14 13.58
CA ASP A 82 -23.37 1.10 14.90
C ASP A 82 -24.64 1.99 14.99
N LEU A 83 -24.99 2.72 13.92
CA LEU A 83 -25.95 3.82 13.97
C LEU A 83 -27.27 3.50 13.23
N TYR A 84 -28.18 2.75 13.86
CA TYR A 84 -29.52 2.53 13.30
C TYR A 84 -30.49 3.72 13.51
N GLU A 85 -30.26 4.51 14.56
CA GLU A 85 -31.03 5.69 14.91
C GLU A 85 -30.11 6.75 15.53
N ALA A 86 -30.18 7.99 15.06
CA ALA A 86 -29.43 9.10 15.64
C ALA A 86 -30.34 10.32 15.80
N SER A 87 -30.48 10.78 17.05
CA SER A 87 -31.16 12.03 17.37
C SER A 87 -30.12 13.10 17.67
N LEU A 88 -30.26 14.29 17.08
CA LEU A 88 -29.44 15.45 17.43
C LEU A 88 -30.34 16.52 18.06
N SER A 89 -30.01 16.94 19.28
CA SER A 89 -30.68 18.04 19.98
C SER A 89 -29.67 19.17 20.18
N ILE A 90 -29.92 20.35 19.61
CA ILE A 90 -29.06 21.53 19.73
C ILE A 90 -29.80 22.60 20.52
N ASN A 91 -29.19 23.09 21.61
CA ASN A 91 -29.66 24.26 22.34
C ASN A 91 -28.69 25.43 22.07
N ALA A 92 -29.04 26.38 21.20
CA ALA A 92 -28.26 27.59 20.95
C ALA A 92 -29.12 28.86 21.14
N SER A 93 -28.50 29.97 21.56
CA SER A 93 -29.18 31.27 21.76
C SER A 93 -28.43 32.39 21.03
N LEU A 94 -29.13 33.17 20.18
CA LEU A 94 -28.54 34.27 19.38
C LEU A 94 -28.39 35.59 20.16
N GLU A 95 -27.25 36.27 19.96
CA GLU A 95 -27.03 37.71 20.23
C GLU A 95 -26.12 38.31 19.13
N VAL A 96 -26.51 39.45 18.53
CA VAL A 96 -25.87 40.07 17.35
C VAL A 96 -25.66 41.57 17.61
N ASP A 97 -24.44 42.10 17.36
CA ASP A 97 -24.13 43.55 17.44
C ASP A 97 -23.53 44.08 16.11
N GLY A 98 -24.04 45.22 15.63
CA GLY A 98 -23.86 45.76 14.27
C GLY A 98 -22.65 46.67 14.02
N ILE A 99 -21.52 46.10 13.55
CA ILE A 99 -20.36 46.83 12.99
C ILE A 99 -20.22 46.50 11.48
N HIS A 100 -20.12 47.54 10.65
CA HIS A 100 -19.94 47.49 9.19
C HIS A 100 -18.64 48.19 8.76
N VAL A 101 -17.71 47.48 8.12
CA VAL A 101 -16.45 48.06 7.63
C VAL A 101 -16.65 48.67 6.25
N LEU A 102 -16.46 49.99 6.11
CA LEU A 102 -16.66 50.71 4.85
C LEU A 102 -15.38 50.72 3.99
N ALA A 103 -14.23 50.90 4.62
CA ALA A 103 -12.93 50.85 3.97
C ALA A 103 -11.86 50.40 4.97
N HIS A 104 -10.93 49.54 4.56
CA HIS A 104 -9.77 49.22 5.39
C HIS A 104 -8.59 48.76 4.52
N GLN A 105 -7.36 49.02 4.97
CA GLN A 105 -6.17 48.52 4.28
C GLN A 105 -4.98 48.41 5.23
N LYS A 106 -4.08 47.47 4.92
CA LYS A 106 -2.76 47.36 5.51
C LYS A 106 -1.72 47.98 4.57
N THR A 107 -1.02 49.00 5.04
CA THR A 107 -0.20 49.87 4.18
C THR A 107 1.24 50.01 4.74
N LYS A 108 2.24 50.10 3.85
CA LYS A 108 3.67 50.27 4.20
C LYS A 108 3.97 51.71 4.65
N SER A 109 5.13 51.92 5.30
CA SER A 109 5.55 53.23 5.80
C SER A 109 5.60 54.31 4.71
N ASN A 110 5.33 55.57 5.10
CA ASN A 110 5.37 56.78 4.26
C ASN A 110 4.36 56.77 3.11
N THR A 111 3.17 56.19 3.32
CA THR A 111 2.10 56.23 2.33
C THR A 111 1.10 57.33 2.67
N SER A 112 0.76 58.15 1.67
CA SER A 112 -0.34 59.12 1.74
C SER A 112 -1.57 58.55 1.03
N LEU A 113 -2.74 58.62 1.68
CA LEU A 113 -4.00 58.19 1.10
C LEU A 113 -4.95 59.38 0.99
N THR A 114 -5.47 59.63 -0.19
CA THR A 114 -6.53 60.63 -0.40
C THR A 114 -7.89 59.97 -0.18
N LEU A 115 -8.56 60.29 0.92
CA LEU A 115 -9.78 59.59 1.36
C LEU A 115 -10.93 59.74 0.36
N GLU A 116 -11.01 60.88 -0.31
CA GLU A 116 -12.02 61.15 -1.34
C GLU A 116 -11.87 60.25 -2.58
N GLN A 117 -10.68 59.69 -2.82
CA GLN A 117 -10.48 58.76 -3.93
C GLN A 117 -11.01 57.35 -3.61
N ILE A 118 -11.36 57.05 -2.35
CA ILE A 118 -11.89 55.75 -1.95
C ILE A 118 -13.40 55.73 -2.26
N PRO A 119 -13.88 54.87 -3.19
CA PRO A 119 -15.27 54.92 -3.66
C PRO A 119 -16.29 54.79 -2.53
N ALA A 120 -16.04 53.90 -1.56
CA ALA A 120 -16.93 53.64 -0.43
C ALA A 120 -17.10 54.84 0.53
N LEU A 121 -16.22 55.85 0.45
CA LEU A 121 -16.26 57.04 1.32
C LEU A 121 -16.89 58.27 0.65
N LYS A 122 -17.24 58.17 -0.64
CA LYS A 122 -17.85 59.26 -1.42
C LYS A 122 -19.32 59.50 -1.09
N GLN A 123 -20.02 58.44 -0.70
CA GLN A 123 -21.43 58.43 -0.29
C GLN A 123 -21.66 57.34 0.77
N ILE A 124 -21.70 57.75 2.03
CA ILE A 124 -21.88 56.89 3.20
C ILE A 124 -23.28 57.15 3.74
N SER A 125 -24.18 56.17 3.62
CA SER A 125 -25.49 56.25 4.25
C SER A 125 -25.37 55.98 5.75
N ILE A 126 -25.75 56.96 6.57
CA ILE A 126 -25.82 56.85 8.03
C ILE A 126 -27.29 56.94 8.43
N SER A 127 -27.78 55.87 9.06
CA SER A 127 -29.15 55.77 9.59
C SER A 127 -29.22 56.27 11.03
N SER A 128 -30.43 56.50 11.55
CA SER A 128 -30.62 56.92 12.95
C SER A 128 -30.01 55.91 13.92
N GLY A 129 -29.13 56.38 14.81
CA GLY A 129 -28.40 55.54 15.77
C GLY A 129 -27.15 54.83 15.23
N GLU A 130 -26.81 55.03 13.95
CA GLU A 130 -25.52 54.58 13.40
C GLU A 130 -24.44 55.66 13.58
N THR A 131 -23.26 55.21 13.96
CA THR A 131 -22.06 56.00 14.24
C THR A 131 -20.96 55.65 13.25
N LEU A 132 -20.17 56.62 12.83
CA LEU A 132 -19.02 56.46 11.94
C LEU A 132 -17.71 56.53 12.73
N ALA A 133 -16.69 55.75 12.38
CA ALA A 133 -15.36 55.89 12.97
C ALA A 133 -14.22 55.70 11.97
N VAL A 134 -13.17 56.50 12.11
CA VAL A 134 -11.90 56.42 11.38
C VAL A 134 -10.78 56.08 12.37
N MET A 135 -10.06 54.99 12.13
CA MET A 135 -9.06 54.47 13.07
C MET A 135 -7.80 53.96 12.36
N ALA A 136 -6.67 53.94 13.10
CA ALA A 136 -5.40 53.41 12.60
C ALA A 136 -4.55 52.80 13.73
N TRP A 137 -3.92 51.65 13.47
CA TRP A 137 -3.12 50.92 14.45
C TRP A 137 -2.10 49.97 13.82
N ARG A 138 -1.28 49.34 14.66
CA ARG A 138 -0.27 48.34 14.27
C ARG A 138 -0.43 47.04 15.05
N HIS A 139 -0.26 45.91 14.36
CA HIS A 139 -0.44 44.56 14.91
C HIS A 139 0.79 43.94 15.60
N GLN A 140 1.99 44.55 15.48
CA GLN A 140 3.22 43.96 16.03
C GLN A 140 3.72 44.72 17.27
N TRP A 141 4.11 43.97 18.29
CA TRP A 141 4.58 44.45 19.59
C TRP A 141 5.74 45.45 19.44
N HIS A 142 6.87 45.22 18.78
CA HIS A 142 8.13 45.94 19.14
C HIS A 142 8.42 47.35 18.57
N TRP A 143 7.48 48.10 17.95
CA TRP A 143 7.84 49.32 17.18
C TRP A 143 6.79 50.45 17.20
N TRP A 144 7.22 51.71 16.97
CA TRP A 144 6.36 52.90 16.92
C TRP A 144 5.72 53.10 15.53
N GLY A 145 4.47 53.57 15.49
CA GLY A 145 3.78 53.97 14.26
C GLY A 145 2.72 55.05 14.50
N LYS A 146 2.50 55.92 13.52
CA LYS A 146 1.48 56.97 13.55
C LYS A 146 0.75 57.10 12.21
N ALA A 147 -0.52 57.51 12.26
CA ALA A 147 -1.27 57.98 11.12
C ALA A 147 -1.75 59.41 11.41
N SER A 148 -1.61 60.32 10.44
CA SER A 148 -2.00 61.73 10.58
C SER A 148 -3.08 62.03 9.55
N LEU A 149 -4.24 62.41 10.04
CA LEU A 149 -5.39 62.80 9.26
C LEU A 149 -5.35 64.33 9.06
N GLN A 150 -5.11 64.74 7.82
CA GLN A 150 -4.85 66.12 7.40
C GLN A 150 -6.00 66.60 6.51
N GLN A 151 -6.41 67.87 6.69
CA GLN A 151 -7.49 68.50 5.89
C GLN A 151 -8.79 67.66 5.88
N PHE A 152 -9.11 67.01 7.00
CA PHE A 152 -10.28 66.15 7.08
C PHE A 152 -11.55 66.97 7.06
N THR A 153 -12.41 66.67 6.10
CA THR A 153 -13.74 67.24 5.97
C THR A 153 -14.78 66.14 5.98
N LEU A 154 -15.83 66.32 6.77
CA LEU A 154 -17.05 65.53 6.67
C LEU A 154 -18.14 66.40 6.06
N SER A 155 -18.77 65.94 4.98
CA SER A 155 -19.81 66.66 4.27
C SER A 155 -21.11 65.87 4.28
N ARG A 156 -22.25 66.51 4.56
CA ARG A 156 -23.58 65.92 4.31
C ARG A 156 -23.99 66.24 2.87
N LEU A 157 -24.57 65.26 2.19
CA LEU A 157 -24.97 65.35 0.79
C LEU A 157 -26.50 65.28 0.65
N ASP A 158 -27.01 65.84 -0.45
CA ASP A 158 -28.36 65.55 -0.94
C ASP A 158 -28.41 64.21 -1.69
N GLU A 159 -29.61 63.80 -2.13
CA GLU A 159 -29.83 62.56 -2.88
C GLU A 159 -29.11 62.55 -4.24
N GLN A 160 -28.82 63.73 -4.80
CA GLN A 160 -28.10 63.90 -6.06
C GLN A 160 -26.57 63.95 -5.88
N GLY A 161 -26.07 63.92 -4.64
CA GLY A 161 -24.66 63.89 -4.29
C GLY A 161 -23.98 65.26 -4.16
N ASN A 162 -24.74 66.36 -4.16
CA ASN A 162 -24.23 67.71 -3.90
C ASN A 162 -24.04 67.96 -2.40
N VAL A 163 -23.04 68.76 -2.04
CA VAL A 163 -22.71 69.07 -0.64
C VAL A 163 -23.72 70.08 -0.06
N LEU A 164 -24.48 69.66 0.95
CA LEU A 164 -25.42 70.51 1.68
C LEU A 164 -24.73 71.31 2.78
N SER A 165 -23.80 70.67 3.50
CA SER A 165 -23.02 71.31 4.57
C SER A 165 -21.76 70.50 4.85
N SER A 166 -20.72 71.16 5.35
CA SER A 166 -19.42 70.54 5.64
C SER A 166 -18.87 71.01 6.97
N VAL A 167 -18.17 70.12 7.66
CA VAL A 167 -17.42 70.42 8.87
C VAL A 167 -15.99 69.92 8.69
N GLN A 168 -15.03 70.83 8.90
CA GLN A 168 -13.62 70.47 9.02
C GLN A 168 -13.34 69.82 10.38
N LEU A 169 -12.21 69.12 10.52
CA LEU A 169 -11.79 68.53 11.79
C LEU A 169 -11.92 69.54 12.94
N PRO A 170 -12.74 69.26 13.97
CA PRO A 170 -12.98 70.19 15.07
C PRO A 170 -11.74 70.43 15.94
N ASP A 171 -11.71 71.55 16.67
CA ASP A 171 -10.69 71.80 17.68
C ASP A 171 -11.01 71.07 18.99
N PHE A 172 -10.20 70.07 19.32
CA PHE A 172 -10.31 69.28 20.55
C PHE A 172 -9.45 69.87 21.69
N ALA A 173 -9.07 71.15 21.65
CA ALA A 173 -8.20 71.76 22.65
C ALA A 173 -8.71 71.65 24.10
N SER A 174 -10.01 71.56 24.36
CA SER A 174 -10.58 71.54 25.72
C SER A 174 -11.28 70.23 26.12
N SER A 175 -11.66 69.37 25.17
CA SER A 175 -12.45 68.15 25.42
C SER A 175 -12.17 67.07 24.36
N SER A 176 -12.29 65.79 24.73
CA SER A 176 -12.26 64.66 23.79
C SER A 176 -13.59 64.45 23.06
N ASP A 177 -14.57 65.31 23.30
CA ASP A 177 -15.90 65.30 22.72
C ASP A 177 -16.30 66.73 22.32
N VAL A 178 -16.62 66.94 21.04
CA VAL A 178 -16.92 68.25 20.44
C VAL A 178 -18.16 68.17 19.56
N GLN A 179 -19.17 68.97 19.89
CA GLN A 179 -20.39 69.09 19.11
C GLN A 179 -20.21 70.06 17.93
N THR A 180 -20.73 69.70 16.74
CA THR A 180 -20.69 70.53 15.53
C THR A 180 -22.07 70.64 14.89
N THR A 181 -22.18 71.40 13.80
CA THR A 181 -23.42 71.56 13.02
C THR A 181 -23.90 70.25 12.38
N LEU A 182 -22.98 69.34 12.00
CA LEU A 182 -23.32 68.05 11.38
C LEU A 182 -23.59 66.93 12.39
N GLY A 183 -23.06 67.04 13.61
CA GLY A 183 -23.10 65.96 14.60
C GLY A 183 -22.00 66.08 15.64
N GLN A 184 -21.87 65.05 16.46
CA GLN A 184 -20.93 64.99 17.57
C GLN A 184 -19.65 64.26 17.13
N PHE A 185 -18.48 64.86 17.37
CA PHE A 185 -17.20 64.21 17.13
C PHE A 185 -16.52 63.83 18.44
N ARG A 186 -15.99 62.62 18.52
CA ARG A 186 -15.37 62.05 19.72
C ARG A 186 -14.01 61.44 19.42
N LEU A 187 -13.05 61.65 20.31
CA LEU A 187 -11.76 60.96 20.31
C LEU A 187 -11.84 59.75 21.23
N MET A 188 -11.79 58.55 20.63
CA MET A 188 -12.01 57.28 21.33
C MET A 188 -10.91 56.27 21.02
N ALA A 189 -10.91 55.14 21.72
CA ALA A 189 -10.29 53.92 21.19
C ALA A 189 -11.20 52.71 21.22
N TYR A 190 -10.84 51.79 20.33
CA TYR A 190 -11.42 50.48 20.18
C TYR A 190 -10.52 49.40 20.80
N SER A 191 -11.03 48.63 21.75
CA SER A 191 -10.31 47.51 22.40
C SER A 191 -10.18 46.30 21.47
N ASN A 192 -9.28 45.37 21.80
CA ASN A 192 -8.97 44.18 21.02
C ASN A 192 -8.67 44.47 19.53
N ARG A 193 -7.89 45.53 19.23
CA ARG A 193 -7.55 45.95 17.85
C ARG A 193 -6.95 44.85 16.98
N ASP A 194 -6.22 43.90 17.56
CA ASP A 194 -5.66 42.76 16.83
C ASP A 194 -6.73 41.77 16.38
N ARG A 195 -7.95 41.92 16.90
CA ARG A 195 -9.14 41.15 16.55
C ARG A 195 -10.11 41.95 15.68
N PHE A 196 -9.81 43.19 15.28
CA PHE A 196 -10.66 43.99 14.39
C PHE A 196 -10.97 43.25 13.06
N PRO A 197 -12.21 43.26 12.54
CA PRO A 197 -13.37 44.04 12.98
C PRO A 197 -14.28 43.32 14.01
N LYS A 198 -13.78 42.35 14.79
CA LYS A 198 -14.54 41.71 15.88
C LYS A 198 -14.83 42.69 17.00
N VAL A 199 -15.97 42.55 17.66
CA VAL A 199 -16.46 43.43 18.76
C VAL A 199 -15.37 43.69 19.81
N GLY A 200 -15.07 44.98 19.98
CA GLY A 200 -14.26 45.55 21.03
C GLY A 200 -15.10 46.56 21.81
N ARG A 201 -14.65 46.93 23.00
CA ARG A 201 -15.20 48.03 23.77
C ARG A 201 -14.70 49.35 23.18
N TRP A 202 -15.62 50.29 23.01
CA TRP A 202 -15.28 51.68 22.75
C TRP A 202 -15.11 52.42 24.07
N GLU A 203 -13.99 53.12 24.23
CA GLU A 203 -13.72 53.95 25.42
C GLU A 203 -13.34 55.36 25.02
N MET A 204 -13.80 56.34 25.80
CA MET A 204 -13.43 57.74 25.63
C MET A 204 -11.97 57.95 26.03
N THR A 205 -11.31 58.84 25.30
CA THR A 205 -9.94 59.27 25.66
C THR A 205 -9.95 60.33 26.75
N GLU A 206 -8.89 60.35 27.55
CA GLU A 206 -8.65 61.37 28.59
C GLU A 206 -7.48 62.28 28.19
N LYS A 207 -7.59 63.57 28.46
CA LYS A 207 -6.52 64.53 28.16
C LYS A 207 -5.44 64.47 29.24
N SER A 208 -4.20 64.15 28.85
CA SER A 208 -3.06 64.16 29.77
C SER A 208 -2.69 65.59 30.17
N GLU A 209 -2.80 65.92 31.47
CA GLU A 209 -2.40 67.23 32.01
C GLU A 209 -0.90 67.53 31.80
N LYS A 210 -0.04 66.50 31.75
CA LYS A 210 1.40 66.66 31.57
C LYS A 210 1.84 66.97 30.14
N THR A 211 1.09 66.50 29.13
CA THR A 211 1.54 66.56 27.72
C THR A 211 0.54 67.22 26.79
N GLY A 212 -0.68 67.51 27.24
CA GLY A 212 -1.76 68.06 26.40
C GLY A 212 -2.30 67.10 25.33
N VAL A 213 -1.87 65.83 25.36
CA VAL A 213 -2.23 64.78 24.38
C VAL A 213 -3.32 63.89 24.97
N PHE A 214 -4.26 63.44 24.13
CA PHE A 214 -5.30 62.50 24.55
C PHE A 214 -4.75 61.08 24.60
N VAL A 215 -4.95 60.40 25.73
CA VAL A 215 -4.49 59.05 26.02
C VAL A 215 -5.66 58.17 26.43
N MET A 216 -5.49 56.86 26.32
CA MET A 216 -6.50 55.92 26.81
C MET A 216 -6.35 55.69 28.33
N PRO A 217 -7.47 55.56 29.06
CA PRO A 217 -7.44 55.29 30.50
C PRO A 217 -6.62 54.02 30.82
N GLY A 218 -5.76 54.09 31.84
CA GLY A 218 -5.02 52.93 32.36
C GLY A 218 -3.84 52.40 31.52
N ILE A 219 -3.63 52.88 30.29
CA ILE A 219 -2.48 52.48 29.45
C ILE A 219 -1.51 53.61 29.08
N GLY A 220 -1.80 54.86 29.48
CA GLY A 220 -0.87 55.99 29.40
C GLY A 220 -0.39 56.32 27.97
N SER A 221 0.93 56.56 27.80
CA SER A 221 1.51 57.07 26.53
C SER A 221 1.58 56.07 25.37
N HIS A 222 0.93 54.91 25.47
CA HIS A 222 1.04 53.82 24.49
C HIS A 222 0.03 53.89 23.33
N ALA A 223 -1.12 54.54 23.50
CA ALA A 223 -2.03 54.93 22.43
C ALA A 223 -2.39 56.41 22.63
N ARG A 224 -2.16 57.24 21.60
CA ARG A 224 -2.22 58.70 21.71
C ARG A 224 -2.98 59.32 20.54
N LEU A 225 -3.82 60.31 20.83
CA LEU A 225 -4.38 61.22 19.85
C LEU A 225 -3.91 62.64 20.13
N HIS A 226 -3.36 63.30 19.12
CA HIS A 226 -2.92 64.69 19.22
C HIS A 226 -3.46 65.49 18.04
N VAL A 227 -4.09 66.62 18.33
CA VAL A 227 -4.62 67.55 17.34
C VAL A 227 -3.74 68.79 17.35
N GLU A 228 -3.11 69.10 16.22
CA GLU A 228 -2.32 70.32 16.04
C GLU A 228 -2.61 70.88 14.64
N LYS A 229 -2.94 72.18 14.53
CA LYS A 229 -3.17 72.89 13.24
C LYS A 229 -4.10 72.11 12.28
N GLN A 230 -5.27 71.68 12.77
CA GLN A 230 -6.25 70.87 12.03
C GLN A 230 -5.74 69.52 11.48
N THR A 231 -4.69 68.98 12.09
CA THR A 231 -4.22 67.62 11.82
C THR A 231 -4.41 66.74 13.04
N LEU A 232 -5.17 65.65 12.90
CA LEU A 232 -5.31 64.64 13.96
C LEU A 232 -4.31 63.51 13.75
N THR A 233 -3.41 63.33 14.71
CA THR A 233 -2.45 62.23 14.71
C THR A 233 -2.91 61.10 15.63
N LEU A 234 -3.16 59.94 15.05
CA LEU A 234 -3.46 58.65 15.68
C LEU A 234 -2.15 57.87 15.85
N ALA A 235 -1.60 57.80 17.06
CA ALA A 235 -0.29 57.17 17.32
C ALA A 235 -0.41 55.95 18.25
N THR A 236 0.38 54.92 17.95
CA THR A 236 0.49 53.71 18.77
C THR A 236 1.96 53.35 19.02
N ASN A 237 2.33 53.07 20.27
CA ASN A 237 3.70 52.74 20.69
C ASN A 237 3.79 51.30 21.20
N GLY A 238 4.65 50.53 20.55
CA GLY A 238 4.88 49.12 20.81
C GLY A 238 5.74 48.72 22.03
N ARG A 239 6.29 49.64 22.83
CA ARG A 239 7.20 49.26 23.94
C ARG A 239 6.49 49.09 25.30
N ALA A 240 5.52 48.20 25.43
CA ALA A 240 4.85 47.89 26.71
C ALA A 240 5.18 46.47 27.24
N LYS A 241 5.22 46.26 28.56
CA LYS A 241 5.65 44.97 29.14
C LYS A 241 4.53 43.92 29.29
N SER A 242 3.28 44.20 28.92
CA SER A 242 2.13 43.28 29.10
C SER A 242 1.14 43.29 27.93
N SER A 243 0.49 42.16 27.68
CA SER A 243 -0.46 41.95 26.56
C SER A 243 -1.66 42.90 26.59
N ARG A 244 -2.17 43.27 27.77
CA ARG A 244 -3.35 44.15 27.94
C ARG A 244 -3.16 45.58 27.41
N VAL A 245 -1.93 46.05 27.26
CA VAL A 245 -1.61 47.41 26.78
C VAL A 245 -1.67 47.50 25.25
N TYR A 246 -1.66 46.37 24.54
CA TYR A 246 -1.58 46.30 23.08
C TYR A 246 -2.94 46.23 22.37
N ASP A 247 -4.03 46.15 23.13
CA ASP A 247 -5.34 45.86 22.58
C ASP A 247 -6.08 47.09 22.03
N TRP A 248 -5.56 48.31 22.08
CA TRP A 248 -6.36 49.51 21.77
C TRP A 248 -5.96 50.24 20.48
N ALA A 249 -6.93 50.50 19.59
CA ALA A 249 -6.77 51.30 18.38
C ALA A 249 -7.43 52.69 18.55
N PRO A 250 -6.66 53.79 18.46
CA PRO A 250 -7.22 55.14 18.52
C PRO A 250 -8.08 55.44 17.29
N ALA A 251 -9.17 56.18 17.50
CA ALA A 251 -10.14 56.51 16.48
C ALA A 251 -10.71 57.93 16.66
N LEU A 252 -11.06 58.54 15.53
CA LEU A 252 -12.01 59.64 15.44
C LEU A 252 -13.40 59.04 15.19
N VAL A 253 -14.35 59.31 16.06
CA VAL A 253 -15.72 58.81 16.01
C VAL A 253 -16.67 59.97 15.74
N PHE A 254 -17.71 59.75 14.95
CA PHE A 254 -18.71 60.74 14.58
C PHE A 254 -20.12 60.17 14.67
N ASP A 255 -20.96 60.83 15.46
CA ASP A 255 -22.40 60.55 15.56
C ASP A 255 -23.16 61.62 14.79
N ALA A 256 -23.86 61.21 13.74
CA ALA A 256 -24.62 62.13 12.91
C ALA A 256 -25.80 62.73 13.68
N LYS A 257 -25.98 64.05 13.59
CA LYS A 257 -27.16 64.72 14.18
C LYS A 257 -28.46 64.27 13.51
N GLU A 258 -28.41 64.04 12.20
CA GLU A 258 -29.53 63.58 11.40
C GLU A 258 -29.08 62.43 10.48
N PRO A 259 -29.95 61.46 10.18
CA PRO A 259 -29.65 60.46 9.17
C PRO A 259 -29.52 61.10 7.78
N GLY A 260 -28.73 60.48 6.92
CA GLY A 260 -28.50 60.97 5.56
C GLY A 260 -27.25 60.38 4.90
N ILE A 261 -26.90 60.95 3.76
CA ILE A 261 -25.71 60.55 3.00
C ILE A 261 -24.57 61.50 3.35
N TYR A 262 -23.41 60.93 3.70
CA TYR A 262 -22.22 61.66 4.10
C TYR A 262 -21.04 61.35 3.19
N ARG A 263 -20.08 62.26 3.11
CA ARG A 263 -18.82 62.07 2.39
C ARG A 263 -17.66 62.42 3.31
N ILE A 264 -16.61 61.59 3.29
CA ILE A 264 -15.33 61.90 3.93
C ILE A 264 -14.34 62.32 2.85
N SER A 265 -13.66 63.45 3.05
CA SER A 265 -12.50 63.88 2.26
C SER A 265 -11.32 64.31 3.16
N GLY A 266 -10.15 64.46 2.56
CA GLY A 266 -8.88 64.74 3.25
C GLY A 266 -7.80 63.71 2.97
N HIS A 267 -6.66 63.82 3.68
CA HIS A 267 -5.50 62.96 3.49
C HIS A 267 -5.13 62.20 4.76
N LEU A 268 -4.96 60.87 4.66
CA LEU A 268 -4.45 60.02 5.72
C LEU A 268 -2.98 59.67 5.44
N GLN A 269 -2.07 60.31 6.16
CA GLN A 269 -0.62 60.08 6.08
C GLN A 269 -0.19 59.00 7.06
N ILE A 270 0.44 57.92 6.58
CA ILE A 270 0.81 56.76 7.40
C ILE A 270 2.32 56.65 7.51
N GLN A 271 2.83 56.59 8.75
CA GLN A 271 4.24 56.37 9.06
C GLN A 271 4.41 55.19 10.02
N SER A 272 5.02 54.10 9.55
CA SER A 272 5.18 52.86 10.33
C SER A 272 6.62 52.65 10.85
N GLY A 273 7.20 53.65 11.52
CA GLY A 273 8.53 53.55 12.16
C GLY A 273 9.72 53.95 11.26
N LYS A 274 10.95 53.51 11.59
CA LYS A 274 12.17 53.90 10.86
C LYS A 274 12.07 53.57 9.35
N PRO A 275 12.57 54.42 8.44
CA PRO A 275 12.39 54.27 6.98
C PRO A 275 12.87 52.93 6.38
N VAL A 276 13.77 52.22 7.06
CA VAL A 276 14.43 51.00 6.57
C VAL A 276 13.65 49.70 6.85
N ASP A 277 12.59 49.76 7.66
CA ASP A 277 11.81 48.57 8.03
C ASP A 277 10.62 48.37 7.07
N GLN A 278 10.55 47.23 6.36
CA GLN A 278 9.44 46.84 5.46
C GLN A 278 8.09 46.54 6.17
N LYS A 279 7.86 47.11 7.35
CA LYS A 279 6.70 46.81 8.20
C LYS A 279 5.50 47.69 7.83
N THR A 280 4.30 47.33 8.32
CA THR A 280 3.01 47.89 7.87
C THR A 280 2.11 48.37 9.02
N MET A 281 1.25 49.36 8.75
CA MET A 281 0.16 49.88 9.60
C MET A 281 -1.20 49.51 8.99
N THR A 282 -2.22 49.30 9.82
CA THR A 282 -3.60 49.06 9.38
C THR A 282 -4.44 50.30 9.69
N TRP A 283 -5.33 50.69 8.79
CA TRP A 283 -6.35 51.71 9.04
C TRP A 283 -7.71 51.22 8.56
N ALA A 284 -8.78 51.78 9.13
CA ALA A 284 -10.15 51.47 8.76
C ALA A 284 -11.11 52.65 8.95
N VAL A 285 -12.15 52.69 8.13
CA VAL A 285 -13.36 53.50 8.31
C VAL A 285 -14.54 52.55 8.45
N ILE A 286 -15.30 52.69 9.53
CA ILE A 286 -16.41 51.79 9.88
C ILE A 286 -17.67 52.57 10.24
N LYS A 287 -18.82 51.92 10.07
CA LYS A 287 -20.13 52.36 10.55
C LYS A 287 -20.67 51.32 11.54
N PHE A 288 -21.20 51.72 12.69
CA PHE A 288 -21.71 50.78 13.69
C PHE A 288 -22.90 51.35 14.46
N ASN A 289 -23.78 50.50 15.00
CA ASN A 289 -24.91 50.95 15.83
C ASN A 289 -24.61 50.66 17.31
N THR A 290 -24.64 51.69 18.15
CA THR A 290 -24.38 51.56 19.60
C THR A 290 -25.54 50.94 20.39
N ASN A 291 -26.72 50.78 19.77
CA ASN A 291 -27.98 50.39 20.39
C ASN A 291 -28.74 49.25 19.68
N ALA A 292 -28.09 48.41 18.86
CA ALA A 292 -28.77 47.37 18.08
C ALA A 292 -29.56 46.35 18.96
N LYS A 293 -30.82 46.06 18.60
CA LYS A 293 -31.66 44.98 19.18
C LYS A 293 -31.62 43.71 18.31
N LYS A 294 -31.84 42.54 18.95
CA LYS A 294 -31.77 41.17 18.39
C LYS A 294 -32.57 40.98 17.08
N PRO A 295 -32.01 40.32 16.04
CA PRO A 295 -32.77 39.89 14.87
C PRO A 295 -33.55 38.59 15.13
N THR A 296 -34.65 38.47 14.39
CA THR A 296 -35.58 37.33 14.35
C THR A 296 -35.22 36.43 13.16
N ALA A 297 -35.13 35.12 13.41
CA ALA A 297 -34.92 34.01 12.45
C ALA A 297 -33.53 33.87 11.77
N ALA A 298 -32.81 32.81 12.18
CA ALA A 298 -31.74 32.18 11.42
C ALA A 298 -32.22 30.80 10.93
N ARG A 299 -31.70 30.31 9.81
CA ARG A 299 -31.92 28.96 9.29
C ARG A 299 -30.62 28.16 9.29
N VAL A 300 -30.74 26.86 9.53
CA VAL A 300 -29.68 25.87 9.35
C VAL A 300 -29.99 25.06 8.11
N ASN A 301 -29.16 25.18 7.10
CA ASN A 301 -29.22 24.42 5.87
C ASN A 301 -28.21 23.27 5.93
N LEU A 302 -28.65 22.06 5.59
CA LEU A 302 -27.81 20.87 5.48
C LEU A 302 -27.57 20.60 4.01
N HIS A 303 -26.32 20.53 3.57
CA HIS A 303 -25.94 20.31 2.18
C HIS A 303 -25.16 19.01 2.04
N ARG A 304 -25.22 18.38 0.87
CA ARG A 304 -24.37 17.22 0.56
C ARG A 304 -22.97 17.73 0.23
N ALA A 305 -21.94 17.24 0.90
CA ALA A 305 -20.57 17.54 0.52
C ALA A 305 -20.21 16.83 -0.81
N ILE A 306 -19.36 17.45 -1.62
CA ILE A 306 -18.94 16.94 -2.93
C ILE A 306 -17.48 16.45 -2.91
N ARG A 307 -16.64 16.88 -1.94
CA ARG A 307 -15.23 16.41 -1.74
C ARG A 307 -14.78 16.48 -0.25
N PRO A 308 -13.78 15.70 0.22
CA PRO A 308 -13.25 15.77 1.59
C PRO A 308 -12.24 16.93 1.78
N ILE A 309 -12.18 17.54 2.98
CA ILE A 309 -11.08 18.46 3.37
C ILE A 309 -9.89 17.64 3.90
N LEU A 310 -8.70 17.89 3.38
CA LEU A 310 -7.44 17.49 4.04
C LEU A 310 -6.88 18.67 4.81
N ASN A 311 -6.32 18.41 5.99
CA ASN A 311 -5.53 19.40 6.72
C ASN A 311 -4.41 19.95 5.83
N GLY A 312 -4.53 21.19 5.36
CA GLY A 312 -3.43 21.95 4.77
C GLY A 312 -3.58 22.45 3.33
N GLN A 313 -4.69 22.25 2.61
CA GLN A 313 -4.87 22.85 1.28
C GLN A 313 -5.60 24.21 1.36
N SER A 314 -4.94 25.29 0.91
CA SER A 314 -5.59 26.58 0.63
C SER A 314 -5.85 26.70 -0.86
N VAL A 315 -7.10 26.80 -1.28
CA VAL A 315 -7.45 27.14 -2.67
C VAL A 315 -7.36 28.66 -2.83
N ALA A 316 -6.47 29.12 -3.70
CA ALA A 316 -6.44 30.50 -4.15
C ALA A 316 -7.32 30.65 -5.40
N THR A 317 -7.93 31.83 -5.54
CA THR A 317 -8.64 32.40 -6.71
C THR A 317 -10.15 32.17 -6.82
N SER A 318 -10.95 33.14 -6.34
CA SER A 318 -11.92 33.92 -7.14
C SER A 318 -12.61 34.98 -6.25
N ASN A 319 -13.04 36.11 -6.83
CA ASN A 319 -13.70 37.22 -6.14
C ASN A 319 -15.19 36.98 -5.85
N ARG A 320 -15.61 35.73 -5.64
CA ARG A 320 -16.94 35.38 -5.13
C ARG A 320 -16.76 34.42 -3.95
N TRP A 321 -17.55 34.61 -2.90
CA TRP A 321 -17.53 33.79 -1.69
C TRP A 321 -17.78 32.32 -2.03
N THR A 322 -16.70 31.52 -2.06
CA THR A 322 -16.77 30.05 -2.16
C THR A 322 -16.33 29.44 -0.83
N PRO A 323 -17.16 28.58 -0.20
CA PRO A 323 -16.83 27.84 1.01
C PRO A 323 -15.56 26.99 0.86
N ALA A 324 -14.93 26.62 1.97
CA ALA A 324 -13.74 25.73 2.00
C ALA A 324 -14.06 24.24 1.68
N VAL A 325 -15.31 23.95 1.30
CA VAL A 325 -15.83 22.63 0.92
C VAL A 325 -16.74 22.86 -0.29
N ASP A 326 -16.50 22.15 -1.40
CA ASP A 326 -17.51 22.06 -2.45
C ASP A 326 -18.70 21.26 -1.88
N TYR A 327 -19.87 21.88 -1.79
CA TYR A 327 -21.12 21.21 -1.41
C TYR A 327 -22.22 21.53 -2.42
N ASP A 328 -23.23 20.66 -2.48
CA ASP A 328 -24.38 20.83 -3.35
C ASP A 328 -25.12 22.12 -2.93
N PRO A 329 -25.25 23.12 -3.81
CA PRO A 329 -25.89 24.38 -3.45
C PRO A 329 -27.35 24.20 -3.04
N THR A 330 -27.97 23.08 -3.41
CA THR A 330 -29.31 22.72 -2.96
C THR A 330 -29.22 22.07 -1.57
N PRO A 331 -29.86 22.64 -0.53
CA PRO A 331 -29.89 22.01 0.78
C PRO A 331 -30.71 20.71 0.73
N LEU A 332 -30.16 19.66 1.32
CA LEU A 332 -30.82 18.40 1.65
C LEU A 332 -31.99 18.61 2.64
N ALA A 333 -31.82 19.53 3.59
CA ALA A 333 -32.87 20.00 4.49
C ALA A 333 -32.56 21.39 5.05
N SER A 334 -33.61 22.13 5.39
CA SER A 334 -33.55 23.41 6.08
C SER A 334 -34.32 23.36 7.40
N LEU A 335 -33.71 23.91 8.45
CA LEU A 335 -34.23 23.94 9.82
C LEU A 335 -34.31 25.39 10.30
N ASP A 336 -35.49 25.85 10.68
CA ASP A 336 -35.65 27.21 11.21
C ASP A 336 -35.28 27.27 12.70
N PHE A 337 -34.48 28.27 13.11
CA PHE A 337 -34.25 28.57 14.52
C PHE A 337 -35.49 29.22 15.14
N SER A 338 -36.39 28.40 15.68
CA SER A 338 -37.31 28.82 16.73
C SER A 338 -36.84 28.25 18.07
N HIS A 339 -37.21 28.86 19.20
CA HIS A 339 -36.59 28.69 20.53
C HIS A 339 -36.52 27.27 21.13
N SER A 340 -36.90 26.21 20.41
CA SER A 340 -36.63 24.81 20.76
C SER A 340 -36.78 23.88 19.54
N VAL A 341 -35.69 23.61 18.83
CA VAL A 341 -35.70 22.72 17.65
C VAL A 341 -35.40 21.27 18.08
N LYS A 342 -36.32 20.64 18.82
CA LYS A 342 -36.10 19.25 19.29
C LYS A 342 -36.85 18.18 18.48
N LYS A 343 -38.03 18.49 17.93
CA LYS A 343 -38.86 17.49 17.24
C LYS A 343 -38.77 17.58 15.70
N GLN A 344 -38.89 18.78 15.15
CA GLN A 344 -38.79 19.01 13.69
C GLN A 344 -37.42 18.67 13.09
N ALA A 345 -36.32 18.90 13.82
CA ALA A 345 -34.98 18.56 13.33
C ALA A 345 -34.77 17.04 13.22
N VAL A 346 -35.22 16.25 14.20
CA VAL A 346 -35.05 14.80 14.18
C VAL A 346 -35.81 14.18 13.00
N GLU A 347 -37.06 14.59 12.78
CA GLU A 347 -37.88 14.08 11.67
C GLU A 347 -37.32 14.46 10.29
N LYS A 348 -36.74 15.66 10.12
CA LYS A 348 -36.16 16.12 8.85
C LYS A 348 -34.76 15.57 8.56
N ILE A 349 -33.94 15.35 9.59
CA ILE A 349 -32.53 14.93 9.45
C ILE A 349 -32.39 13.41 9.34
N THR A 350 -33.25 12.64 10.02
CA THR A 350 -33.15 11.17 10.07
C THR A 350 -33.13 10.50 8.68
N PRO A 351 -33.98 10.89 7.71
CA PRO A 351 -33.96 10.30 6.36
C PRO A 351 -32.65 10.61 5.60
N ILE A 352 -32.11 11.82 5.77
CA ILE A 352 -30.87 12.29 5.13
C ILE A 352 -29.66 11.50 5.66
N LEU A 353 -29.57 11.33 6.97
CA LEU A 353 -28.51 10.54 7.58
C LEU A 353 -28.62 9.06 7.19
N LYS A 354 -29.83 8.50 7.12
CA LYS A 354 -30.04 7.11 6.66
C LYS A 354 -29.59 6.91 5.22
N GLN A 355 -29.90 7.83 4.30
CA GLN A 355 -29.43 7.76 2.91
C GLN A 355 -27.90 7.85 2.81
N TRP A 356 -27.28 8.80 3.52
CA TRP A 356 -25.82 8.92 3.54
C TRP A 356 -25.12 7.67 4.12
N LEU A 357 -25.63 7.13 5.24
CA LEU A 357 -25.08 5.93 5.89
C LEU A 357 -25.26 4.67 5.04
N SER A 358 -26.35 4.58 4.27
CA SER A 358 -26.60 3.48 3.32
C SER A 358 -25.71 3.48 2.07
N GLY A 359 -24.78 4.44 1.94
CA GLY A 359 -23.83 4.49 0.81
C GLY A 359 -24.45 5.00 -0.48
N VAL A 360 -25.66 5.57 -0.43
CA VAL A 360 -26.35 6.15 -1.60
C VAL A 360 -25.61 7.39 -2.14
N TRP A 361 -24.78 8.04 -1.31
CA TRP A 361 -23.93 9.16 -1.73
C TRP A 361 -22.44 8.79 -1.72
N PRO A 362 -21.64 9.32 -2.66
CA PRO A 362 -20.18 9.22 -2.58
C PRO A 362 -19.68 9.85 -1.26
N ASN A 363 -18.64 9.26 -0.66
CA ASN A 363 -18.21 9.33 0.76
C ASN A 363 -17.83 10.73 1.34
N TYR A 364 -18.53 11.81 0.99
CA TYR A 364 -18.07 13.18 1.28
C TYR A 364 -18.74 13.86 2.49
N GLY A 365 -19.88 13.36 2.99
CA GLY A 365 -20.52 13.84 4.23
C GLY A 365 -21.66 14.86 4.05
N VAL A 366 -22.11 15.45 5.15
CA VAL A 366 -23.15 16.50 5.21
C VAL A 366 -22.54 17.79 5.79
N VAL A 367 -22.71 18.92 5.10
CA VAL A 367 -22.25 20.26 5.53
C VAL A 367 -23.40 21.02 6.15
N MET A 368 -23.18 21.63 7.31
CA MET A 368 -24.17 22.49 7.97
C MET A 368 -23.81 23.96 7.74
N VAL A 369 -24.72 24.72 7.15
CA VAL A 369 -24.57 26.15 6.87
C VAL A 369 -25.65 26.91 7.64
N VAL A 370 -25.26 27.97 8.36
CA VAL A 370 -26.19 28.82 9.10
C VAL A 370 -26.32 30.16 8.38
N GLU A 371 -27.55 30.53 8.04
CA GLU A 371 -27.85 31.70 7.21
C GLU A 371 -29.03 32.46 7.80
N ASP A 372 -29.09 33.77 7.58
CA ASP A 372 -30.28 34.57 7.85
C ASP A 372 -31.29 34.48 6.69
N GLU A 373 -32.42 35.17 6.81
CA GLU A 373 -33.48 35.20 5.79
C GLU A 373 -33.03 35.74 4.41
N LYS A 374 -31.83 36.36 4.34
CA LYS A 374 -31.24 36.93 3.13
C LYS A 374 -30.04 36.12 2.60
N GLY A 375 -29.75 34.96 3.19
CA GLY A 375 -28.65 34.08 2.77
C GLY A 375 -27.27 34.51 3.27
N MET A 376 -27.20 35.37 4.30
CA MET A 376 -25.94 35.86 4.88
C MET A 376 -25.65 35.15 6.22
N MET A 377 -24.37 34.91 6.55
CA MET A 377 -24.00 34.31 7.84
C MET A 377 -24.31 35.25 9.02
N PRO A 378 -25.16 34.84 10.00
CA PRO A 378 -25.43 35.64 11.19
C PRO A 378 -24.31 35.48 12.25
N SER A 379 -24.06 36.52 13.05
CA SER A 379 -23.16 36.43 14.22
C SER A 379 -23.83 35.60 15.33
N VAL A 380 -23.39 34.37 15.59
CA VAL A 380 -23.97 33.50 16.63
C VAL A 380 -23.00 33.34 17.81
N LYS A 381 -23.47 33.51 19.05
CA LYS A 381 -22.77 33.05 20.27
C LYS A 381 -23.36 31.71 20.73
N ILE A 382 -22.54 30.67 20.81
CA ILE A 382 -22.94 29.38 21.40
C ILE A 382 -22.70 29.46 22.91
N LYS A 383 -23.74 29.26 23.74
CA LYS A 383 -23.57 29.19 25.20
C LYS A 383 -22.73 27.96 25.57
N LYS A 384 -21.79 28.12 26.52
CA LYS A 384 -21.18 27.00 27.25
C LYS A 384 -22.34 26.14 27.80
N ASN A 385 -22.41 24.88 27.38
CA ASN A 385 -23.43 23.85 27.69
C ASN A 385 -24.40 23.48 26.55
N MET A 386 -23.86 23.11 25.39
CA MET A 386 -24.60 22.26 24.43
C MET A 386 -24.52 20.80 24.87
N ASP A 387 -25.66 20.16 25.16
CA ASP A 387 -25.74 18.71 25.32
C ASP A 387 -26.29 18.09 24.04
N ALA A 388 -25.41 17.45 23.28
CA ALA A 388 -25.81 16.56 22.18
C ALA A 388 -25.83 15.12 22.71
N GLN A 389 -26.99 14.47 22.67
CA GLN A 389 -27.12 13.05 22.99
C GLN A 389 -27.28 12.23 21.70
N ILE A 390 -26.31 11.35 21.44
CA ILE A 390 -26.35 10.39 20.33
C ILE A 390 -26.46 8.98 20.95
N THR A 391 -27.52 8.25 20.61
CA THR A 391 -27.72 6.87 21.07
C THR A 391 -27.26 5.90 19.98
N VAL A 392 -26.45 4.89 20.31
CA VAL A 392 -25.79 4.03 19.31
C VAL A 392 -25.88 2.53 19.66
N ARG A 393 -26.04 1.65 18.66
CA ARG A 393 -26.20 0.19 18.80
C ARG A 393 -25.20 -0.56 17.90
N SER A 394 -24.20 -1.24 18.47
CA SER A 394 -23.06 -1.77 17.72
C SER A 394 -23.27 -3.08 16.94
N HIS A 395 -22.55 -3.27 15.83
CA HIS A 395 -22.42 -4.57 15.14
C HIS A 395 -21.12 -5.31 15.54
N PRO A 396 -21.15 -6.63 15.78
CA PRO A 396 -19.93 -7.39 16.07
C PRO A 396 -19.11 -7.65 14.80
N SER A 397 -17.79 -7.42 14.85
CA SER A 397 -16.84 -7.82 13.81
C SER A 397 -16.69 -9.35 13.74
N ASN A 398 -16.84 -9.92 12.54
CA ASN A 398 -16.97 -11.37 12.36
C ASN A 398 -15.62 -12.03 12.07
N ALA A 399 -15.38 -13.21 12.66
CA ALA A 399 -14.33 -14.09 12.19
C ALA A 399 -14.77 -14.72 10.86
N ILE A 400 -14.11 -14.33 9.77
CA ILE A 400 -14.42 -14.85 8.42
C ILE A 400 -13.73 -16.18 8.19
N TYR A 401 -12.45 -16.28 8.58
CA TYR A 401 -11.57 -17.40 8.31
C TYR A 401 -11.45 -18.38 9.48
N ASP A 402 -11.14 -19.63 9.17
CA ASP A 402 -10.77 -20.66 10.13
C ASP A 402 -9.50 -21.40 9.66
N PHE A 403 -8.81 -22.05 10.59
CA PHE A 403 -7.53 -22.69 10.35
C PHE A 403 -7.56 -24.17 10.76
N PRO A 404 -7.06 -25.08 9.91
CA PRO A 404 -7.16 -26.52 10.16
C PRO A 404 -6.34 -26.98 11.36
N VAL A 405 -5.18 -26.35 11.59
CA VAL A 405 -4.26 -26.67 12.67
C VAL A 405 -4.11 -25.45 13.58
N LYS A 406 -4.26 -25.66 14.89
CA LYS A 406 -4.08 -24.64 15.93
C LYS A 406 -3.11 -25.18 17.00
N PRO A 407 -2.28 -24.32 17.62
CA PRO A 407 -1.43 -24.70 18.74
C PRO A 407 -2.22 -25.37 19.87
N LYS A 408 -1.62 -26.42 20.44
CA LYS A 408 -2.07 -27.23 21.57
C LYS A 408 -0.93 -27.27 22.59
N ALA A 409 -1.29 -27.42 23.86
CA ALA A 409 -0.30 -27.58 24.91
C ALA A 409 0.59 -28.80 24.65
N ASP A 410 1.88 -28.65 24.95
CA ASP A 410 2.90 -29.71 24.92
C ASP A 410 3.03 -30.45 23.56
N THR A 411 2.64 -29.79 22.47
CA THR A 411 2.83 -30.25 21.09
C THR A 411 3.69 -29.26 20.34
N TYR A 412 4.76 -29.75 19.71
CA TYR A 412 5.78 -28.95 19.06
C TYR A 412 5.87 -29.25 17.57
N VAL A 413 6.18 -28.22 16.77
CA VAL A 413 6.47 -28.38 15.34
C VAL A 413 7.77 -29.15 15.18
N GLN A 414 7.82 -30.07 14.20
CA GLN A 414 9.02 -30.82 13.83
C GLN A 414 9.17 -30.81 12.31
N ALA A 415 10.40 -30.73 11.81
CA ALA A 415 10.68 -31.01 10.40
C ALA A 415 10.80 -32.54 10.23
N LYS A 416 10.03 -33.12 9.32
CA LYS A 416 10.10 -34.55 8.96
C LYS A 416 10.07 -34.70 7.45
N GLY A 417 11.19 -35.15 6.89
CA GLY A 417 11.36 -35.21 5.43
C GLY A 417 11.15 -33.84 4.81
N THR A 418 10.21 -33.73 3.90
CA THR A 418 9.86 -32.49 3.19
C THR A 418 8.79 -31.65 3.89
N HIS A 419 8.35 -32.02 5.10
CA HIS A 419 7.18 -31.38 5.73
C HIS A 419 7.42 -30.86 7.15
N LEU A 420 6.78 -29.73 7.45
CA LEU A 420 6.52 -29.33 8.83
C LEU A 420 5.36 -30.15 9.39
N MET A 421 5.58 -30.81 10.53
CA MET A 421 4.60 -31.65 11.21
C MET A 421 4.26 -31.06 12.58
N TYR A 422 2.96 -31.02 12.90
CA TYR A 422 2.44 -30.66 14.21
C TYR A 422 1.72 -31.86 14.83
N GLY A 423 2.42 -32.57 15.72
CA GLY A 423 1.98 -33.89 16.17
C GLY A 423 1.93 -34.89 15.02
N LYS A 424 0.73 -35.31 14.63
CA LYS A 424 0.48 -36.20 13.47
C LYS A 424 -0.02 -35.46 12.23
N GLU A 425 -0.35 -34.19 12.36
CA GLU A 425 -0.92 -33.38 11.29
C GLU A 425 0.20 -32.67 10.53
N ARG A 426 0.07 -32.51 9.21
CA ARG A 426 0.94 -31.62 8.45
C ARG A 426 0.57 -30.17 8.78
N LEU A 427 1.59 -29.34 9.01
CA LEU A 427 1.42 -27.91 9.27
C LEU A 427 1.83 -27.10 8.04
N ARG A 428 0.89 -26.33 7.50
CA ARG A 428 1.16 -25.24 6.56
C ARG A 428 1.00 -23.89 7.26
N LEU A 429 1.92 -22.96 6.98
CA LEU A 429 1.97 -21.63 7.59
C LEU A 429 1.69 -20.57 6.53
N TRP A 430 0.67 -19.75 6.75
CA TRP A 430 0.35 -18.58 5.97
C TRP A 430 0.40 -17.38 6.91
N GLY A 431 1.50 -16.64 6.84
CA GLY A 431 1.82 -15.63 7.83
C GLY A 431 2.25 -14.29 7.27
N VAL A 432 2.56 -13.37 8.18
CA VAL A 432 3.10 -12.05 7.85
C VAL A 432 4.45 -11.86 8.52
N ALA A 433 5.34 -11.08 7.92
CA ALA A 433 6.48 -10.52 8.63
C ALA A 433 6.04 -9.22 9.33
N GLY A 434 6.40 -9.08 10.61
CA GLY A 434 5.99 -7.95 11.44
C GLY A 434 6.85 -7.79 12.70
N THR A 435 6.81 -6.61 13.33
CA THR A 435 7.37 -6.40 14.67
C THR A 435 6.27 -6.45 15.73
N VAL A 436 6.67 -6.65 16.99
CA VAL A 436 5.79 -6.42 18.14
C VAL A 436 5.10 -5.06 18.04
N SER A 437 3.80 -5.05 18.34
CA SER A 437 2.92 -3.88 18.24
C SER A 437 1.84 -3.96 19.32
N SER A 438 0.60 -3.58 19.02
CA SER A 438 -0.51 -3.61 19.99
C SER A 438 -0.97 -5.05 20.28
N PRO A 439 -1.34 -5.41 21.52
CA PRO A 439 -1.88 -6.73 21.88
C PRO A 439 -3.16 -7.12 21.11
N GLU A 440 -3.85 -6.17 20.48
CA GLU A 440 -5.05 -6.41 19.65
C GLU A 440 -4.70 -6.87 18.24
N THR A 441 -3.46 -6.64 17.78
CA THR A 441 -2.99 -6.98 16.43
C THR A 441 -3.13 -8.45 16.09
N PRO A 442 -2.75 -9.42 16.97
CA PRO A 442 -2.93 -10.84 16.69
C PRO A 442 -4.37 -11.20 16.28
N ARG A 443 -5.38 -10.62 16.95
CA ARG A 443 -6.80 -10.84 16.61
C ARG A 443 -7.10 -10.34 15.20
N ARG A 444 -6.56 -9.18 14.83
CA ARG A 444 -6.71 -8.62 13.49
C ARG A 444 -6.00 -9.47 12.44
N LEU A 445 -4.80 -9.98 12.71
CA LEU A 445 -4.08 -10.87 11.80
C LEU A 445 -4.84 -12.17 11.55
N ALA A 446 -5.38 -12.80 12.61
CA ALA A 446 -6.24 -13.97 12.48
C ALA A 446 -7.48 -13.68 11.62
N ARG A 447 -8.13 -12.52 11.81
CA ARG A 447 -9.26 -12.06 10.97
C ARG A 447 -8.88 -11.83 9.51
N ASN A 448 -7.65 -11.41 9.23
CA ASN A 448 -7.13 -11.31 7.87
C ASN A 448 -6.80 -12.66 7.21
N GLY A 449 -6.94 -13.77 7.93
CA GLY A 449 -6.67 -15.11 7.38
C GLY A 449 -5.24 -15.60 7.56
N PHE A 450 -4.47 -14.99 8.47
CA PHE A 450 -3.13 -15.48 8.82
C PHE A 450 -3.17 -16.42 10.02
N ASN A 451 -2.54 -17.60 9.89
CA ASN A 451 -2.34 -18.53 11.01
C ASN A 451 -0.93 -18.44 11.59
N ALA A 452 -0.06 -17.57 11.05
CA ALA A 452 1.32 -17.44 11.50
C ALA A 452 1.84 -15.99 11.44
N ILE A 453 2.92 -15.73 12.16
CA ILE A 453 3.69 -14.48 12.05
C ILE A 453 5.19 -14.77 12.16
N ARG A 454 5.98 -14.13 11.31
CA ARG A 454 7.42 -13.98 11.49
C ARG A 454 7.66 -12.76 12.37
N LEU A 455 7.88 -13.00 13.67
CA LEU A 455 7.78 -11.96 14.71
C LEU A 455 9.16 -11.42 15.11
N TRP A 456 9.48 -10.23 14.60
CA TRP A 456 10.67 -9.50 15.02
C TRP A 456 10.50 -8.84 16.39
N PRO A 457 11.50 -8.92 17.28
CA PRO A 457 11.58 -8.05 18.43
C PRO A 457 11.70 -6.58 17.99
N GLN A 458 11.17 -5.65 18.79
CA GLN A 458 11.22 -4.23 18.45
C GLN A 458 12.68 -3.74 18.31
N GLY A 459 13.03 -3.09 17.20
CA GLY A 459 14.39 -2.59 16.95
C GLY A 459 15.41 -3.63 16.46
N GLY A 460 15.05 -4.93 16.47
CA GLY A 460 15.93 -6.03 16.04
C GLY A 460 16.45 -5.91 14.60
N GLN A 461 15.67 -5.30 13.70
CA GLN A 461 16.06 -5.09 12.31
C GLN A 461 17.12 -3.98 12.08
N GLN A 462 17.38 -3.11 13.07
CA GLN A 462 18.26 -1.94 12.90
C GLN A 462 19.55 -1.99 13.74
N ASN A 463 19.92 -3.15 14.30
CA ASN A 463 20.98 -3.28 15.31
C ASN A 463 20.79 -2.33 16.51
N LYS A 464 19.57 -1.82 16.72
CA LYS A 464 19.19 -1.04 17.90
C LYS A 464 18.69 -2.06 18.90
N ASN A 465 19.61 -2.63 19.66
CA ASN A 465 19.27 -3.63 20.66
C ASN A 465 18.55 -2.95 21.84
N PRO A 466 17.25 -3.19 22.08
CA PRO A 466 16.56 -2.61 23.24
C PRO A 466 16.77 -3.43 24.52
N TYR A 467 17.42 -4.58 24.48
CA TYR A 467 17.50 -5.53 25.60
C TYR A 467 18.87 -5.57 26.29
N TYR A 468 19.92 -5.02 25.68
CA TYR A 468 21.27 -5.00 26.26
C TYR A 468 21.79 -3.56 26.27
N HIS A 469 21.88 -2.96 27.46
CA HIS A 469 22.34 -1.58 27.65
C HIS A 469 23.30 -1.44 28.82
N GLY A 470 24.31 -0.59 28.65
CA GLY A 470 25.25 -0.25 29.72
C GLY A 470 25.85 -1.50 30.38
N GLU A 471 25.74 -1.56 31.70
CA GLU A 471 26.31 -2.65 32.52
C GLU A 471 25.72 -4.03 32.19
N SER A 472 24.41 -4.14 31.96
CA SER A 472 23.78 -5.42 31.60
C SER A 472 24.39 -6.02 30.32
N GLY A 473 24.58 -5.20 29.29
CA GLY A 473 25.20 -5.63 28.05
C GLY A 473 26.69 -5.99 28.19
N ILE A 474 27.42 -5.31 29.08
CA ILE A 474 28.81 -5.64 29.42
C ILE A 474 28.89 -7.01 30.11
N LYS A 475 27.95 -7.32 31.02
CA LYS A 475 27.86 -8.63 31.68
C LYS A 475 27.24 -9.74 30.82
N GLY A 476 26.69 -9.37 29.66
CA GLY A 476 25.96 -10.29 28.80
C GLY A 476 24.60 -10.70 29.38
N GLU A 477 23.97 -9.84 30.16
CA GLU A 477 22.66 -10.05 30.78
C GLU A 477 21.58 -9.33 29.97
N MET A 478 20.48 -10.03 29.67
CA MET A 478 19.33 -9.42 28.99
C MET A 478 18.46 -8.69 30.02
N SER A 479 18.21 -7.40 29.79
CA SER A 479 17.41 -6.58 30.69
C SER A 479 15.92 -6.90 30.54
N ASP A 480 15.26 -7.24 31.64
CA ASP A 480 13.80 -7.28 31.71
C ASP A 480 13.25 -5.84 31.69
N ASN A 481 12.58 -5.47 30.60
CA ASN A 481 12.15 -4.11 30.35
C ASN A 481 10.82 -4.07 29.60
N GLU A 482 10.24 -2.87 29.46
CA GLU A 482 8.93 -2.68 28.82
C GLU A 482 8.86 -3.26 27.39
N GLN A 483 9.96 -3.26 26.64
CA GLN A 483 9.98 -3.82 25.29
C GLN A 483 9.92 -5.35 25.29
N LEU A 484 10.54 -5.98 26.28
CA LEU A 484 10.47 -7.44 26.47
C LEU A 484 9.07 -7.84 26.97
N ASP A 485 8.50 -7.12 27.93
CA ASP A 485 7.10 -7.33 28.40
C ASP A 485 6.07 -7.16 27.25
N ARG A 486 6.31 -6.21 26.33
CA ARG A 486 5.48 -6.08 25.11
C ARG A 486 5.60 -7.30 24.21
N TYR A 487 6.81 -7.85 24.03
CA TYR A 487 7.01 -9.09 23.27
C TYR A 487 6.27 -10.25 23.94
N ASP A 488 6.40 -10.38 25.27
CA ASP A 488 5.74 -11.40 26.08
C ASP A 488 4.22 -11.39 25.94
N LYS A 489 3.60 -10.20 26.09
CA LYS A 489 2.15 -10.00 25.87
C LYS A 489 1.73 -10.34 24.45
N TYR A 490 2.52 -9.94 23.48
CA TYR A 490 2.21 -10.17 22.07
C TYR A 490 2.27 -11.67 21.73
N LEU A 491 3.27 -12.37 22.26
CA LEU A 491 3.40 -13.82 22.12
C LEU A 491 2.21 -14.56 22.76
N ALA A 492 1.81 -14.16 23.96
CA ALA A 492 0.63 -14.72 24.64
C ALA A 492 -0.67 -14.44 23.87
N ALA A 493 -0.82 -13.25 23.32
CA ALA A 493 -1.98 -12.90 22.48
C ALA A 493 -2.00 -13.70 21.16
N LEU A 494 -0.86 -13.97 20.53
CA LEU A 494 -0.77 -14.88 19.37
C LEU A 494 -1.22 -16.30 19.73
N LYS A 495 -0.79 -16.81 20.88
CA LYS A 495 -1.20 -18.12 21.40
C LYS A 495 -2.71 -18.20 21.62
N GLU A 496 -3.31 -17.16 22.19
CA GLU A 496 -4.77 -17.06 22.38
C GLU A 496 -5.52 -17.10 21.04
N GLN A 497 -4.98 -16.48 19.99
CA GLN A 497 -5.57 -16.52 18.65
C GLN A 497 -5.26 -17.81 17.87
N GLY A 498 -4.51 -18.75 18.46
CA GLY A 498 -4.12 -20.00 17.82
C GLY A 498 -3.16 -19.82 16.65
N MET A 499 -2.25 -18.84 16.73
CA MET A 499 -1.26 -18.54 15.69
C MET A 499 0.13 -19.11 16.02
N PHE A 500 0.87 -19.47 14.98
CA PHE A 500 2.27 -19.93 15.06
C PHE A 500 3.28 -18.79 14.82
N VAL A 501 4.52 -18.98 15.27
CA VAL A 501 5.59 -17.99 15.20
C VAL A 501 6.82 -18.54 14.48
N MET A 502 7.30 -17.82 13.47
CA MET A 502 8.69 -17.92 13.01
C MET A 502 9.50 -16.84 13.74
N SER A 503 10.54 -17.22 14.47
CA SER A 503 11.21 -16.36 15.43
C SER A 503 12.64 -16.01 15.02
N PRO A 504 12.88 -14.78 14.54
CA PRO A 504 14.21 -14.21 14.36
C PRO A 504 14.85 -13.69 15.66
N PHE A 505 14.34 -14.08 16.84
CA PHE A 505 14.84 -13.55 18.11
C PHE A 505 16.20 -14.14 18.54
N LEU A 506 16.69 -15.19 17.88
CA LEU A 506 18.02 -15.76 18.17
C LEU A 506 19.15 -15.11 17.37
N ILE A 507 18.84 -14.15 16.48
CA ILE A 507 19.83 -13.44 15.68
C ILE A 507 20.71 -12.56 16.58
N ARG A 508 22.03 -12.59 16.36
CA ARG A 508 23.06 -11.86 17.13
C ARG A 508 22.63 -10.45 17.54
N SER A 509 22.52 -10.21 18.86
CA SER A 509 22.03 -8.92 19.36
C SER A 509 23.02 -8.17 20.26
N ILE A 510 23.90 -8.84 21.03
CA ILE A 510 24.78 -8.14 21.98
C ILE A 510 25.70 -7.16 21.23
N PRO A 511 25.60 -5.84 21.48
CA PRO A 511 26.36 -4.87 20.71
C PRO A 511 27.87 -5.02 20.96
N VAL A 512 28.65 -5.19 19.89
CA VAL A 512 30.13 -5.29 19.95
C VAL A 512 30.77 -4.14 20.72
N LYS A 513 30.19 -2.93 20.64
CA LYS A 513 30.65 -1.74 21.39
C LYS A 513 30.59 -1.91 22.91
N LEU A 514 29.76 -2.81 23.44
CA LEU A 514 29.68 -3.13 24.86
C LEU A 514 30.67 -4.23 25.23
N LEU A 515 30.96 -5.13 24.27
CA LEU A 515 31.87 -6.25 24.48
C LEU A 515 33.33 -5.82 24.64
N VAL A 516 33.71 -4.63 24.17
CA VAL A 516 35.09 -4.09 24.27
C VAL A 516 35.44 -3.45 25.62
N ASP A 517 34.49 -3.36 26.56
CA ASP A 517 34.77 -2.90 27.93
C ASP A 517 35.64 -3.94 28.65
N ASP A 518 36.63 -3.51 29.44
CA ASP A 518 37.53 -4.44 30.16
C ASP A 518 36.80 -5.25 31.25
N ARG A 519 35.56 -4.89 31.59
CA ARG A 519 34.67 -5.64 32.50
C ARG A 519 33.73 -6.59 31.75
N SER A 520 33.83 -6.67 30.43
CA SER A 520 33.01 -7.52 29.59
C SER A 520 33.18 -8.99 29.97
N PHE A 521 32.10 -9.78 29.90
CA PHE A 521 32.19 -11.23 30.16
C PHE A 521 33.07 -11.99 29.15
N VAL A 522 33.45 -11.35 28.02
CA VAL A 522 34.40 -11.90 27.04
C VAL A 522 35.80 -11.29 27.15
N ALA A 523 36.06 -10.44 28.15
CA ALA A 523 37.35 -9.79 28.35
C ALA A 523 38.43 -10.75 28.89
N GLY A 524 39.70 -10.40 28.63
CA GLY A 524 40.88 -11.16 29.05
C GLY A 524 41.62 -11.83 27.89
N GLY A 525 42.72 -12.53 28.19
CA GLY A 525 43.61 -13.17 27.20
C GLY A 525 44.70 -12.24 26.63
N ASP A 526 45.80 -12.84 26.18
CA ASP A 526 47.00 -12.11 25.71
C ASP A 526 46.74 -11.25 24.46
N ASP A 527 45.72 -11.61 23.67
CA ASP A 527 45.33 -10.93 22.43
C ASP A 527 44.26 -9.84 22.64
N TRP A 528 43.87 -9.53 23.89
CA TRP A 528 42.73 -8.67 24.20
C TRP A 528 42.80 -7.27 23.57
N GLN A 529 43.93 -6.58 23.67
CA GLN A 529 44.07 -5.23 23.12
C GLN A 529 43.99 -5.25 21.59
N GLN A 530 44.63 -6.24 20.95
CA GLN A 530 44.59 -6.42 19.50
C GLN A 530 43.17 -6.73 19.03
N TRP A 531 42.44 -7.58 19.76
CA TRP A 531 41.04 -7.88 19.47
C TRP A 531 40.17 -6.63 19.56
N LYS A 532 40.31 -5.81 20.62
CA LYS A 532 39.55 -4.54 20.78
C LYS A 532 39.78 -3.59 19.60
N GLU A 533 41.02 -3.38 19.20
CA GLU A 533 41.38 -2.56 18.04
C GLU A 533 40.78 -3.12 16.74
N ALA A 534 40.84 -4.45 16.57
CA ALA A 534 40.31 -5.12 15.40
C ALA A 534 38.78 -4.98 15.28
N VAL A 535 38.01 -5.30 16.33
CA VAL A 535 36.54 -5.27 16.27
C VAL A 535 35.96 -3.85 16.13
N GLN A 536 36.70 -2.83 16.58
CA GLN A 536 36.31 -1.44 16.43
C GLN A 536 36.60 -0.87 15.03
N THR A 537 37.41 -1.56 14.23
CA THR A 537 37.71 -1.14 12.86
C THR A 537 36.46 -1.24 11.99
N LYS A 538 36.06 -0.12 11.38
CA LYS A 538 34.94 -0.08 10.44
C LYS A 538 35.30 -0.87 9.17
N CYS A 539 34.79 -2.09 9.08
CA CYS A 539 34.98 -2.95 7.92
C CYS A 539 33.63 -3.43 7.38
N LYS A 540 33.57 -3.69 6.07
CA LYS A 540 32.44 -4.41 5.48
C LYS A 540 32.53 -5.88 5.88
N ASN A 541 31.38 -6.55 5.97
CA ASN A 541 31.29 -7.99 6.18
C ASN A 541 31.80 -8.48 7.54
N SER A 542 31.82 -7.61 8.56
CA SER A 542 32.27 -7.96 9.92
C SER A 542 31.42 -9.04 10.59
N ALA A 543 30.21 -9.33 10.10
CA ALA A 543 29.40 -10.45 10.56
C ALA A 543 30.10 -11.81 10.41
N LEU A 544 30.97 -11.97 9.41
CA LEU A 544 31.74 -13.20 9.21
C LEU A 544 32.78 -13.45 10.33
N TRP A 545 33.17 -12.42 11.10
CA TRP A 545 34.14 -12.60 12.19
C TRP A 545 33.64 -13.57 13.25
N GLU A 546 32.33 -13.62 13.46
CA GLU A 546 31.67 -14.56 14.39
C GLU A 546 31.87 -16.04 13.99
N THR A 547 32.19 -16.31 12.72
CA THR A 547 32.49 -17.68 12.28
C THR A 547 33.90 -18.15 12.67
N ILE A 548 34.80 -17.22 13.00
CA ILE A 548 36.23 -17.48 13.27
C ILE A 548 36.72 -16.97 14.64
N ASP A 549 35.93 -16.16 15.34
CA ASP A 549 36.31 -15.53 16.61
C ASP A 549 35.50 -16.06 17.79
N GLU A 550 36.20 -16.58 18.78
CA GLU A 550 35.63 -17.27 19.94
C GLU A 550 34.82 -16.31 20.83
N ARG A 551 35.26 -15.05 21.01
CA ARG A 551 34.55 -14.07 21.84
C ARG A 551 33.22 -13.65 21.24
N LEU A 552 33.18 -13.45 19.92
CA LEU A 552 31.92 -13.17 19.22
C LEU A 552 30.97 -14.38 19.26
N GLN A 553 31.49 -15.61 19.13
CA GLN A 553 30.68 -16.83 19.27
C GLN A 553 30.07 -16.97 20.66
N ASP A 554 30.85 -16.71 21.70
CA ASP A 554 30.39 -16.77 23.09
C ASP A 554 29.35 -15.68 23.36
N ALA A 555 29.45 -14.52 22.71
CA ALA A 555 28.41 -13.50 22.77
C ALA A 555 27.10 -13.92 22.11
N HIS A 556 27.15 -14.62 20.97
CA HIS A 556 25.94 -15.18 20.37
C HIS A 556 25.31 -16.25 21.25
N LYS A 557 26.11 -17.19 21.77
CA LYS A 557 25.63 -18.23 22.69
C LYS A 557 25.02 -17.62 23.94
N ARG A 558 25.64 -16.58 24.51
CA ARG A 558 25.07 -15.84 25.64
C ARG A 558 23.71 -15.25 25.29
N HIS A 559 23.57 -14.67 24.10
CA HIS A 559 22.29 -14.15 23.64
C HIS A 559 21.23 -15.24 23.53
N ILE A 560 21.54 -16.35 22.86
CA ILE A 560 20.65 -17.52 22.69
C ILE A 560 20.20 -18.04 24.06
N HIS A 561 21.13 -18.20 25.00
CA HIS A 561 20.83 -18.63 26.36
C HIS A 561 19.84 -17.69 27.05
N ASN A 562 20.11 -16.38 27.02
CA ASN A 562 19.25 -15.41 27.70
C ASN A 562 17.84 -15.37 27.10
N VAL A 563 17.70 -15.45 25.77
CA VAL A 563 16.40 -15.46 25.10
C VAL A 563 15.64 -16.74 25.43
N LEU A 564 16.25 -17.90 25.21
CA LEU A 564 15.54 -19.18 25.37
C LEU A 564 15.17 -19.50 26.82
N ASN A 565 15.90 -18.96 27.80
CA ASN A 565 15.61 -19.13 29.22
C ASN A 565 14.78 -17.99 29.84
N HIS A 566 14.43 -16.95 29.08
CA HIS A 566 13.49 -15.93 29.56
C HIS A 566 12.12 -16.55 29.76
N VAL A 567 11.55 -16.36 30.96
CA VAL A 567 10.19 -16.83 31.30
C VAL A 567 9.20 -15.74 30.91
N ASN A 568 8.30 -16.07 29.98
CA ASN A 568 7.19 -15.19 29.64
C ASN A 568 6.16 -15.19 30.78
N PRO A 569 5.92 -14.06 31.47
CA PRO A 569 5.00 -14.00 32.62
C PRO A 569 3.53 -14.22 32.24
N TYR A 570 3.15 -14.19 30.96
CA TYR A 570 1.77 -14.41 30.51
C TYR A 570 1.49 -15.86 30.09
N THR A 571 2.52 -16.62 29.74
CA THR A 571 2.40 -18.05 29.39
C THR A 571 3.00 -18.98 30.45
N GLN A 572 3.81 -18.44 31.37
CA GLN A 572 4.53 -19.16 32.43
C GLN A 572 5.51 -20.22 31.90
N LYS A 573 5.98 -20.06 30.67
CA LYS A 573 6.97 -20.93 30.02
C LYS A 573 8.20 -20.12 29.65
N THR A 574 9.37 -20.78 29.61
CA THR A 574 10.51 -20.17 28.94
C THR A 574 10.25 -20.08 27.44
N TYR A 575 10.84 -19.11 26.73
CA TYR A 575 10.70 -19.06 25.27
C TYR A 575 11.14 -20.36 24.59
N GLY A 576 12.17 -21.03 25.11
CA GLY A 576 12.61 -22.33 24.62
C GLY A 576 11.59 -23.46 24.78
N GLN A 577 10.52 -23.26 25.55
CA GLN A 577 9.44 -24.23 25.78
C GLN A 577 8.11 -23.83 25.13
N GLU A 578 8.04 -22.69 24.44
CA GLU A 578 6.82 -22.18 23.82
C GLU A 578 6.37 -23.05 22.64
N GLU A 579 5.13 -23.54 22.68
CA GLU A 579 4.56 -24.45 21.68
C GLU A 579 4.26 -23.76 20.35
N ILE A 580 4.04 -22.44 20.39
CA ILE A 580 3.62 -21.70 19.20
C ILE A 580 4.79 -21.42 18.24
N VAL A 581 6.04 -21.58 18.67
CA VAL A 581 7.18 -21.38 17.78
C VAL A 581 7.26 -22.54 16.79
N ALA A 582 7.18 -22.21 15.51
CA ALA A 582 7.23 -23.16 14.40
C ALA A 582 8.62 -23.27 13.77
N VAL A 583 9.38 -22.18 13.72
CA VAL A 583 10.75 -22.14 13.18
C VAL A 583 11.57 -21.10 13.95
N TRP A 584 12.78 -21.46 14.37
CA TRP A 584 13.78 -20.54 14.91
C TRP A 584 14.75 -20.09 13.81
N GLU A 585 15.10 -18.80 13.76
CA GLU A 585 16.09 -18.28 12.80
C GLU A 585 17.37 -17.84 13.51
N LEU A 586 18.52 -18.24 12.98
CA LEU A 586 19.84 -17.88 13.51
C LEU A 586 20.43 -16.63 12.85
N ASP A 587 20.05 -16.33 11.60
CA ASP A 587 20.41 -15.09 10.92
C ASP A 587 19.36 -14.72 9.85
N ASN A 588 19.44 -13.50 9.33
CA ASN A 588 18.54 -12.96 8.30
C ASN A 588 19.34 -12.24 7.22
N GLU A 589 19.29 -12.77 6.00
CA GLU A 589 20.05 -12.27 4.86
C GLU A 589 21.51 -11.95 5.23
N ALA A 590 22.12 -12.79 6.05
CA ALA A 590 23.50 -12.62 6.52
C ALA A 590 24.46 -12.65 5.34
N LYS A 591 24.13 -13.49 4.35
CA LYS A 591 24.89 -13.70 3.11
C LYS A 591 26.33 -14.13 3.38
N LEU A 592 26.61 -14.76 4.52
CA LEU A 592 27.98 -15.04 4.95
C LEU A 592 28.77 -15.78 3.86
N ILE A 593 28.20 -16.87 3.32
CA ILE A 593 28.83 -17.68 2.25
C ILE A 593 29.03 -16.85 0.97
N LYS A 594 27.97 -16.19 0.50
CA LYS A 594 28.01 -15.33 -0.69
C LYS A 594 29.08 -14.25 -0.55
N ILE A 595 29.08 -13.53 0.56
CA ILE A 595 29.94 -12.38 0.79
C ILE A 595 31.41 -12.80 0.89
N ALA A 596 31.69 -13.87 1.65
CA ALA A 596 33.03 -14.42 1.77
C ALA A 596 33.61 -14.77 0.39
N LEU A 597 32.80 -15.41 -0.45
CA LEU A 597 33.22 -15.87 -1.76
C LEU A 597 33.21 -14.77 -2.84
N GLU A 598 32.41 -13.71 -2.75
CA GLU A 598 32.38 -12.64 -3.77
C GLU A 598 33.31 -11.46 -3.47
N ILE A 599 33.41 -11.08 -2.19
CA ILE A 599 34.08 -9.84 -1.76
C ILE A 599 35.47 -10.13 -1.18
N GLY A 600 35.62 -11.23 -0.44
CA GLY A 600 36.87 -11.58 0.23
C GLY A 600 37.16 -10.76 1.49
N PHE A 601 38.44 -10.75 1.88
CA PHE A 601 38.89 -10.42 3.24
C PHE A 601 40.00 -9.36 3.28
N ASP A 602 40.48 -8.86 2.14
CA ASP A 602 41.67 -7.99 2.03
C ASP A 602 41.55 -6.69 2.84
N LYS A 603 40.32 -6.26 3.16
CA LYS A 603 40.02 -5.05 3.93
C LYS A 603 39.78 -5.32 5.42
N TRP A 604 39.85 -6.56 5.87
CA TRP A 604 39.68 -6.92 7.28
C TRP A 604 40.89 -6.44 8.11
N PRO A 605 40.72 -6.22 9.42
CA PRO A 605 41.85 -6.12 10.34
C PRO A 605 42.76 -7.36 10.20
N VAL A 606 44.07 -7.15 10.24
CA VAL A 606 45.08 -8.22 10.12
C VAL A 606 44.80 -9.36 11.11
N TYR A 607 44.36 -9.02 12.33
CA TYR A 607 43.90 -9.97 13.34
C TYR A 607 42.91 -11.03 12.80
N PHE A 608 41.85 -10.60 12.10
CA PHE A 608 40.86 -11.52 11.54
C PHE A 608 41.33 -12.20 10.25
N GLN A 609 42.18 -11.55 9.46
CA GLN A 609 42.80 -12.18 8.30
C GLN A 609 43.68 -13.36 8.71
N ASP A 610 44.50 -13.19 9.76
CA ASP A 610 45.38 -14.24 10.26
C ASP A 610 44.61 -15.39 10.91
N LYS A 611 43.54 -15.10 11.65
CA LYS A 611 42.63 -16.16 12.15
C LYS A 611 42.03 -16.98 11.00
N LEU A 612 41.51 -16.32 9.96
CA LEU A 612 40.96 -17.03 8.80
C LEU A 612 42.02 -17.84 8.05
N LYS A 613 43.19 -17.26 7.79
CA LYS A 613 44.33 -17.92 7.14
C LYS A 613 44.76 -19.16 7.92
N THR A 614 44.80 -19.05 9.25
CA THR A 614 45.12 -20.19 10.14
C THR A 614 44.08 -21.30 10.00
N ARG A 615 42.78 -20.98 10.09
CA ARG A 615 41.69 -21.96 9.94
C ARG A 615 41.73 -22.64 8.56
N TRP A 616 41.99 -21.88 7.50
CA TRP A 616 42.15 -22.39 6.13
C TRP A 616 43.33 -23.36 6.00
N ASN A 617 44.52 -22.99 6.50
CA ASN A 617 45.70 -23.84 6.39
C ASN A 617 45.59 -25.11 7.25
N LEU A 618 44.95 -25.02 8.42
CA LEU A 618 44.64 -26.20 9.23
C LEU A 618 43.65 -27.13 8.52
N TRP A 619 42.63 -26.57 7.86
CA TRP A 619 41.72 -27.34 7.02
C TRP A 619 42.46 -28.05 5.88
N LEU A 620 43.35 -27.35 5.16
CA LEU A 620 44.18 -27.97 4.12
C LEU A 620 45.03 -29.12 4.68
N LYS A 621 45.66 -28.92 5.85
CA LYS A 621 46.48 -29.95 6.51
C LYS A 621 45.67 -31.18 6.92
N SER A 622 44.39 -31.00 7.24
CA SER A 622 43.49 -32.13 7.54
C SER A 622 43.03 -32.90 6.30
N ASN A 623 43.00 -32.25 5.13
CA ASN A 623 42.55 -32.85 3.87
C ASN A 623 43.71 -33.39 3.01
N TYR A 624 44.93 -32.92 3.24
CA TYR A 624 46.12 -33.30 2.48
C TYR A 624 47.25 -33.73 3.42
N PRO A 625 47.83 -34.94 3.24
CA PRO A 625 48.84 -35.45 4.15
C PRO A 625 50.15 -34.65 4.14
N ASN A 626 50.48 -34.01 3.02
CA ASN A 626 51.70 -33.21 2.85
C ASN A 626 51.56 -32.19 1.70
N HIS A 627 52.58 -31.34 1.55
CA HIS A 627 52.59 -30.27 0.54
C HIS A 627 52.61 -30.84 -0.89
N GLU A 628 53.27 -31.98 -1.10
CA GLU A 628 53.38 -32.66 -2.38
C GLU A 628 52.02 -33.17 -2.86
N ALA A 629 51.20 -33.73 -1.96
CA ALA A 629 49.84 -34.17 -2.28
C ALA A 629 48.91 -33.01 -2.65
N LEU A 630 49.05 -31.88 -1.95
CA LEU A 630 48.32 -30.66 -2.27
C LEU A 630 48.74 -30.11 -3.64
N LEU A 631 50.06 -30.03 -3.91
CA LEU A 631 50.60 -29.57 -5.19
C LEU A 631 50.16 -30.47 -6.34
N HIS A 632 50.17 -31.80 -6.14
CA HIS A 632 49.69 -32.76 -7.12
C HIS A 632 48.22 -32.54 -7.47
N THR A 633 47.37 -32.30 -6.46
CA THR A 633 45.92 -32.11 -6.65
C THR A 633 45.59 -30.76 -7.30
N TRP A 634 46.26 -29.70 -6.87
CA TRP A 634 46.02 -28.36 -7.40
C TRP A 634 46.77 -28.08 -8.70
N GLY A 635 47.83 -28.83 -9.00
CA GLY A 635 48.74 -28.62 -10.12
C GLY A 635 49.67 -27.41 -9.97
N LYS A 636 49.30 -26.42 -9.15
CA LYS A 636 50.11 -25.24 -8.84
C LYS A 636 49.79 -24.72 -7.43
N ILE A 637 50.84 -24.32 -6.72
CA ILE A 637 50.80 -23.50 -5.50
C ILE A 637 51.64 -22.25 -5.79
N GLU A 638 51.26 -21.08 -5.27
CA GLU A 638 51.99 -19.84 -5.57
C GLU A 638 53.35 -19.80 -4.86
N ASP A 639 54.30 -19.08 -5.45
CA ASP A 639 55.66 -18.96 -4.90
C ASP A 639 55.62 -18.39 -3.48
N GLY A 640 56.29 -19.07 -2.54
CA GLY A 640 56.33 -18.70 -1.12
C GLY A 640 55.18 -19.26 -0.27
N GLU A 641 54.15 -19.85 -0.87
CA GLU A 641 53.09 -20.55 -0.13
C GLU A 641 53.55 -21.97 0.28
N SER A 642 53.34 -22.34 1.54
CA SER A 642 53.74 -23.62 2.10
C SER A 642 52.73 -24.12 3.12
N LEU A 643 52.31 -25.38 2.94
CA LEU A 643 51.42 -26.06 3.89
C LEU A 643 52.11 -26.24 5.25
N LYS A 644 53.43 -26.43 5.27
CA LYS A 644 54.22 -26.56 6.50
C LYS A 644 54.29 -25.24 7.27
N GLN A 645 54.37 -24.11 6.57
CA GLN A 645 54.44 -22.78 7.18
C GLN A 645 53.06 -22.18 7.48
N LEU A 646 51.96 -22.86 7.10
CA LEU A 646 50.58 -22.41 7.28
C LEU A 646 50.30 -21.01 6.72
N ASN A 647 50.92 -20.68 5.58
CA ASN A 647 50.86 -19.36 4.97
C ASN A 647 50.17 -19.34 3.58
N ILE A 648 49.48 -20.41 3.19
CA ILE A 648 48.70 -20.45 1.93
C ILE A 648 47.53 -19.47 2.06
N ALA A 649 47.31 -18.63 1.04
CA ALA A 649 46.26 -17.62 1.08
C ALA A 649 44.85 -18.24 0.92
N PRO A 650 43.83 -17.75 1.67
CA PRO A 650 42.43 -18.18 1.53
C PRO A 650 41.78 -17.56 0.27
N ALA A 651 42.08 -18.16 -0.89
CA ALA A 651 41.73 -17.67 -2.23
C ALA A 651 41.56 -18.86 -3.19
N PRO A 652 40.86 -18.71 -4.34
CA PRO A 652 40.29 -17.49 -4.92
C PRO A 652 38.87 -17.14 -4.45
N VAL A 653 38.60 -15.85 -4.28
CA VAL A 653 37.23 -15.32 -4.38
C VAL A 653 36.74 -15.36 -5.83
N PHE A 654 35.43 -15.24 -6.05
CA PHE A 654 34.75 -15.33 -7.34
C PHE A 654 35.44 -14.49 -8.44
N LYS A 655 35.83 -13.25 -8.14
CA LYS A 655 36.50 -12.36 -9.11
C LYS A 655 37.89 -12.85 -9.54
N GLN A 656 38.57 -13.61 -8.68
CA GLN A 656 39.92 -14.14 -8.90
C GLN A 656 39.90 -15.58 -9.40
N ARG A 657 38.73 -16.20 -9.57
CA ARG A 657 38.58 -17.64 -9.87
C ARG A 657 39.39 -18.14 -11.07
N ASN A 658 39.68 -17.28 -12.04
CA ASN A 658 40.46 -17.61 -13.23
C ASN A 658 41.99 -17.46 -13.04
N ASN A 659 42.42 -16.85 -11.94
CA ASN A 659 43.83 -16.63 -11.62
C ASN A 659 44.47 -17.83 -10.90
N PHE A 660 43.65 -18.77 -10.43
CA PHE A 660 44.06 -19.92 -9.63
C PHE A 660 43.57 -21.23 -10.25
N PRO A 661 44.19 -22.38 -9.93
CA PRO A 661 43.68 -23.67 -10.36
C PRO A 661 42.24 -23.93 -9.91
N LYS A 662 41.44 -24.60 -10.75
CA LYS A 662 40.04 -24.92 -10.43
C LYS A 662 39.92 -25.75 -9.15
N ALA A 663 40.82 -26.70 -8.91
CA ALA A 663 40.82 -27.53 -7.71
C ALA A 663 40.99 -26.70 -6.43
N ARG A 664 41.92 -25.72 -6.42
CA ARG A 664 42.04 -24.73 -5.34
C ARG A 664 40.75 -23.94 -5.12
N GLY A 665 40.13 -23.48 -6.21
CA GLY A 665 38.83 -22.82 -6.17
C GLY A 665 37.75 -23.66 -5.51
N ASN A 666 37.65 -24.94 -5.89
CA ASN A 666 36.66 -25.86 -5.34
C ASN A 666 36.89 -26.12 -3.84
N ASP A 667 38.15 -26.31 -3.43
CA ASP A 667 38.50 -26.49 -2.02
C ASP A 667 38.21 -25.24 -1.19
N PHE A 668 38.47 -24.05 -1.74
CA PHE A 668 38.17 -22.81 -1.04
C PHE A 668 36.66 -22.60 -0.86
N VAL A 669 35.83 -22.90 -1.88
CA VAL A 669 34.36 -22.87 -1.75
C VAL A 669 33.90 -23.89 -0.71
N ARG A 670 34.43 -25.12 -0.75
CA ARG A 670 34.12 -26.18 0.23
C ARG A 670 34.46 -25.75 1.66
N PHE A 671 35.65 -25.21 1.88
CA PHE A 671 36.08 -24.69 3.17
C PHE A 671 35.15 -23.60 3.70
N MET A 672 34.81 -22.61 2.87
CA MET A 672 33.92 -21.53 3.30
C MET A 672 32.52 -22.03 3.65
N ILE A 673 31.98 -22.98 2.88
CA ILE A 673 30.70 -23.62 3.18
C ILE A 673 30.78 -24.37 4.52
N GLN A 674 31.82 -25.19 4.73
CA GLN A 674 32.00 -25.95 5.98
C GLN A 674 32.16 -25.01 7.18
N LEU A 675 33.06 -24.03 7.10
CA LEU A 675 33.32 -23.06 8.17
C LEU A 675 32.03 -22.37 8.65
N ILE A 676 31.18 -21.95 7.72
CA ILE A 676 29.96 -21.19 8.01
C ILE A 676 28.81 -22.11 8.43
N SER A 677 28.61 -23.23 7.75
CA SER A 677 27.54 -24.19 8.12
C SER A 677 27.79 -24.82 9.50
N GLU A 678 29.04 -25.16 9.82
CA GLU A 678 29.40 -25.67 11.14
C GLU A 678 29.25 -24.61 12.23
N HIS A 679 29.45 -23.32 11.93
CA HIS A 679 29.17 -22.24 12.86
C HIS A 679 27.69 -22.21 13.24
N TYR A 680 26.79 -22.25 12.25
CA TYR A 680 25.36 -22.32 12.52
C TYR A 680 24.96 -23.60 13.26
N LYS A 681 25.53 -24.75 12.90
CA LYS A 681 25.26 -26.02 13.59
C LYS A 681 25.65 -25.98 15.06
N ARG A 682 26.79 -25.36 15.40
CA ARG A 682 27.19 -25.16 16.80
C ARG A 682 26.19 -24.29 17.57
N LEU A 683 25.60 -23.28 16.93
CA LEU A 683 24.59 -22.43 17.56
C LEU A 683 23.25 -23.18 17.74
N GLU A 684 22.84 -23.94 16.73
CA GLU A 684 21.67 -24.82 16.81
C GLU A 684 21.83 -25.84 17.93
N ASP A 685 22.95 -26.58 17.97
CA ASP A 685 23.22 -27.57 19.02
C ASP A 685 23.18 -26.95 20.41
N TYR A 686 23.77 -25.76 20.55
CA TYR A 686 23.74 -25.01 21.79
C TYR A 686 22.31 -24.57 22.17
N ALA A 687 21.51 -24.12 21.20
CA ALA A 687 20.11 -23.74 21.40
C ALA A 687 19.24 -24.94 21.82
N ARG A 688 19.41 -26.10 21.18
CA ARG A 688 18.66 -27.33 21.51
C ARG A 688 18.91 -27.82 22.93
N GLN A 689 20.09 -27.54 23.50
CA GLN A 689 20.45 -27.87 24.89
C GLN A 689 19.74 -26.97 25.92
N GLN A 690 19.12 -25.86 25.51
CA GLN A 690 18.42 -24.94 26.41
C GLN A 690 17.01 -25.43 26.81
N ALA A 691 16.55 -26.57 26.28
CA ALA A 691 15.27 -27.18 26.66
C ALA A 691 15.40 -28.70 26.86
N PRO A 692 14.53 -29.32 27.67
CA PRO A 692 14.53 -30.76 27.84
C PRO A 692 14.29 -31.51 26.52
N THR A 693 14.74 -32.77 26.47
CA THR A 693 14.53 -33.65 25.30
C THR A 693 13.06 -33.73 24.93
N GLY A 694 12.74 -33.50 23.66
CA GLY A 694 11.37 -33.56 23.14
C GLY A 694 10.54 -32.28 23.30
N ILE A 695 11.08 -31.24 23.94
CA ILE A 695 10.35 -30.03 24.32
C ILE A 695 10.86 -28.81 23.56
N GLY A 696 9.95 -28.07 22.92
CA GLY A 696 10.21 -26.75 22.35
C GLY A 696 11.42 -26.70 21.42
N VAL A 697 12.35 -25.77 21.69
CA VAL A 697 13.56 -25.52 20.88
C VAL A 697 14.42 -26.77 20.69
N ASN A 698 14.30 -27.78 21.57
CA ASN A 698 15.00 -29.05 21.39
C ASN A 698 14.62 -29.78 20.08
N VAL A 699 13.34 -29.72 19.69
CA VAL A 699 12.80 -30.43 18.52
C VAL A 699 12.26 -29.51 17.42
N GLN A 700 12.05 -28.23 17.72
CA GLN A 700 11.56 -27.25 16.75
C GLN A 700 12.59 -27.01 15.61
N PRO A 701 12.11 -26.77 14.37
CA PRO A 701 12.96 -26.51 13.22
C PRO A 701 13.82 -25.24 13.33
N PHE A 702 15.01 -25.28 12.74
CA PHE A 702 15.92 -24.15 12.56
C PHE A 702 16.12 -23.75 11.09
N SER A 703 16.17 -22.44 10.85
CA SER A 703 16.65 -21.79 9.63
C SER A 703 17.97 -21.08 9.93
N TYR A 704 19.01 -21.36 9.13
CA TYR A 704 20.34 -20.79 9.36
C TYR A 704 20.50 -19.37 8.81
N ASP A 705 20.09 -19.15 7.57
CA ASP A 705 20.13 -17.86 6.87
C ASP A 705 19.05 -17.85 5.79
N THR A 706 18.76 -16.69 5.23
CA THR A 706 17.70 -16.50 4.24
C THR A 706 18.24 -15.97 2.91
N GLN A 707 17.81 -16.59 1.80
CA GLN A 707 18.33 -16.30 0.45
C GLN A 707 17.34 -15.53 -0.41
N TYR A 708 17.82 -14.56 -1.19
CA TYR A 708 16.98 -13.69 -2.03
C TYR A 708 17.46 -13.58 -3.49
N ARG A 709 18.39 -14.44 -3.91
CA ARG A 709 18.82 -14.57 -5.31
C ARG A 709 19.36 -15.97 -5.59
N PRO A 710 19.34 -16.48 -6.82
CA PRO A 710 19.98 -17.75 -7.17
C PRO A 710 21.49 -17.74 -6.89
N ASN A 711 21.96 -18.72 -6.10
CA ASN A 711 23.36 -18.99 -5.83
C ASN A 711 23.52 -20.38 -5.21
N THR A 712 24.11 -21.32 -5.96
CA THR A 712 24.19 -22.74 -5.56
C THR A 712 25.03 -22.97 -4.30
N PRO A 713 26.25 -22.42 -4.15
CA PRO A 713 27.05 -22.59 -2.94
C PRO A 713 26.36 -22.04 -1.67
N TRP A 714 25.70 -20.88 -1.78
CA TRP A 714 24.96 -20.27 -0.68
C TRP A 714 23.76 -21.13 -0.30
N HIS A 715 22.96 -21.58 -1.28
CA HIS A 715 21.77 -22.39 -1.03
C HIS A 715 22.12 -23.72 -0.36
N TYR A 716 23.09 -24.44 -0.91
CA TYR A 716 23.58 -25.69 -0.31
C TYR A 716 24.11 -25.45 1.10
N GLY A 717 24.99 -24.45 1.28
CA GLY A 717 25.67 -24.24 2.55
C GLY A 717 24.78 -23.73 3.69
N THR A 718 23.64 -23.10 3.40
CA THR A 718 22.67 -22.69 4.42
C THR A 718 21.58 -23.71 4.64
N ALA A 719 21.23 -24.52 3.64
CA ALA A 719 20.14 -25.49 3.76
C ALA A 719 20.59 -26.88 4.20
N GLN A 720 21.78 -27.37 3.81
CA GLN A 720 22.17 -28.77 3.98
C GLN A 720 22.03 -29.26 5.44
N GLN A 721 22.48 -28.44 6.39
CA GLN A 721 22.44 -28.78 7.82
C GLN A 721 21.26 -28.16 8.59
N ALA A 722 20.56 -27.17 8.01
CA ALA A 722 19.37 -26.59 8.62
C ALA A 722 18.17 -27.54 8.51
N ASP A 723 17.15 -27.36 9.35
CA ASP A 723 15.93 -28.17 9.29
C ASP A 723 15.02 -27.76 8.11
N VAL A 724 15.11 -26.51 7.66
CA VAL A 724 14.29 -25.96 6.56
C VAL A 724 15.14 -25.29 5.49
N ALA A 725 14.65 -25.33 4.24
CA ALA A 725 15.16 -24.52 3.14
C ALA A 725 14.39 -23.20 3.09
N ASN A 726 15.10 -22.08 3.00
CA ASN A 726 14.47 -20.77 3.18
C ASN A 726 14.92 -19.71 2.16
N PHE A 727 13.95 -19.09 1.48
CA PHE A 727 14.19 -18.04 0.50
C PHE A 727 13.10 -16.97 0.48
N GLY A 728 13.32 -15.85 -0.20
CA GLY A 728 12.37 -14.74 -0.28
C GLY A 728 12.52 -13.93 -1.56
N MET A 729 11.45 -13.26 -1.99
CA MET A 729 11.45 -12.46 -3.21
C MET A 729 10.35 -11.39 -3.25
N TYR A 730 10.70 -10.22 -3.79
CA TYR A 730 9.81 -9.09 -3.99
C TYR A 730 9.70 -8.72 -5.46
N PHE A 731 8.51 -8.26 -5.85
CA PHE A 731 8.23 -7.84 -7.22
C PHE A 731 7.75 -6.38 -7.22
N PHE A 732 8.27 -5.57 -8.15
CA PHE A 732 7.90 -4.17 -8.32
C PHE A 732 7.50 -3.89 -9.78
N ALA A 733 6.72 -4.78 -10.39
CA ALA A 733 6.28 -4.65 -11.77
C ALA A 733 5.13 -3.63 -11.89
N LEU A 734 5.15 -2.82 -12.95
CA LEU A 734 4.03 -1.93 -13.33
C LEU A 734 3.02 -2.61 -14.26
N ASP A 735 3.41 -3.75 -14.84
CA ASP A 735 2.62 -4.58 -15.74
C ASP A 735 2.37 -5.93 -15.08
N SER A 736 1.39 -6.70 -15.59
CA SER A 736 1.13 -8.03 -15.06
C SER A 736 2.35 -8.92 -15.28
N THR A 737 2.77 -9.60 -14.23
CA THR A 737 3.83 -10.60 -14.30
C THR A 737 3.36 -11.88 -14.99
N LEU A 738 2.05 -12.05 -15.23
CA LEU A 738 1.51 -13.13 -16.05
C LEU A 738 1.81 -12.94 -17.54
N ASP A 739 2.17 -11.72 -17.99
CA ASP A 739 2.54 -11.45 -19.38
C ASP A 739 4.03 -11.75 -19.68
N ASN A 740 4.87 -12.04 -18.67
CA ASN A 740 6.33 -12.18 -18.84
C ASN A 740 6.95 -13.42 -18.15
N PRO A 741 6.61 -14.65 -18.54
CA PRO A 741 7.08 -15.88 -17.89
C PRO A 741 8.52 -16.30 -18.29
N PRO A 742 9.23 -17.12 -17.49
CA PRO A 742 8.91 -17.48 -16.11
C PRO A 742 9.14 -16.25 -15.20
N SER A 743 8.14 -15.90 -14.39
CA SER A 743 8.09 -14.62 -13.67
C SER A 743 8.20 -14.74 -12.15
N MET A 744 8.89 -15.77 -11.64
CA MET A 744 8.98 -16.05 -10.19
C MET A 744 10.42 -16.12 -9.64
N TYR A 745 11.44 -16.15 -10.51
CA TYR A 745 12.86 -15.93 -10.20
C TYR A 745 13.44 -16.87 -9.13
N VAL A 746 13.58 -16.45 -7.86
CA VAL A 746 14.03 -17.35 -6.79
C VAL A 746 12.95 -18.37 -6.45
N MET A 747 11.68 -17.97 -6.52
CA MET A 747 10.58 -18.83 -6.12
C MET A 747 10.38 -20.01 -7.09
N ASP A 748 10.86 -19.93 -8.33
CA ASP A 748 10.80 -21.05 -9.27
C ASP A 748 12.09 -21.89 -9.35
N SER A 749 13.08 -21.62 -8.48
CA SER A 749 14.39 -22.27 -8.55
C SER A 749 15.05 -22.69 -7.22
N HIS A 750 14.31 -22.74 -6.12
CA HIS A 750 14.88 -22.97 -4.77
C HIS A 750 14.24 -24.10 -3.95
N THR A 751 13.35 -24.91 -4.52
CA THR A 751 12.75 -26.05 -3.79
C THR A 751 13.78 -27.18 -3.63
N LEU A 752 13.96 -27.70 -2.40
CA LEU A 752 14.78 -28.87 -2.12
C LEU A 752 13.94 -30.14 -1.97
N ALA A 753 14.45 -31.27 -2.45
CA ALA A 753 13.74 -32.54 -2.44
C ALA A 753 13.60 -33.19 -1.05
N ASN A 754 14.39 -32.75 -0.08
CA ASN A 754 14.53 -33.44 1.22
C ASN A 754 14.30 -32.54 2.44
N LYS A 755 13.72 -31.34 2.25
CA LYS A 755 13.49 -30.38 3.34
C LYS A 755 12.16 -29.63 3.18
N PRO A 756 11.50 -29.24 4.28
CA PRO A 756 10.41 -28.28 4.24
C PRO A 756 10.90 -26.97 3.65
N THR A 757 10.10 -26.39 2.76
CA THR A 757 10.41 -25.11 2.12
C THR A 757 9.61 -23.99 2.76
N VAL A 758 10.32 -22.92 3.12
CA VAL A 758 9.80 -21.72 3.76
C VAL A 758 10.10 -20.51 2.88
N ILE A 759 9.07 -19.72 2.57
CA ILE A 759 9.25 -18.36 2.05
C ILE A 759 9.19 -17.39 3.22
N TYR A 760 10.33 -16.95 3.73
CA TYR A 760 10.35 -16.05 4.90
C TYR A 760 9.82 -14.64 4.60
N GLU A 761 9.91 -14.19 3.34
CA GLU A 761 9.41 -12.89 2.89
C GLU A 761 9.04 -12.89 1.41
N THR A 762 7.82 -12.46 1.10
CA THR A 762 7.42 -12.11 -0.27
C THR A 762 6.37 -11.00 -0.31
N ASN A 763 6.39 -10.21 -1.39
CA ASN A 763 5.27 -9.32 -1.74
C ASN A 763 5.39 -8.75 -3.17
N SER A 764 4.33 -8.10 -3.62
CA SER A 764 4.32 -7.23 -4.79
C SER A 764 4.02 -5.79 -4.40
N GLY A 765 4.88 -4.86 -4.83
CA GLY A 765 4.86 -3.47 -4.41
C GLY A 765 4.00 -2.55 -5.28
N ARG A 766 3.43 -1.52 -4.65
CA ARG A 766 2.82 -0.38 -5.35
C ARG A 766 3.87 0.42 -6.14
N PRO A 767 3.46 1.22 -7.16
CA PRO A 767 2.09 1.44 -7.65
C PRO A 767 1.65 0.40 -8.68
N GLY A 768 2.20 -0.82 -8.69
CA GLY A 768 1.74 -1.88 -9.58
C GLY A 768 0.23 -2.13 -9.44
N THR A 769 -0.52 -1.87 -10.52
CA THR A 769 -1.98 -2.06 -10.61
C THR A 769 -2.38 -3.53 -10.49
N TYR A 770 -1.54 -4.43 -10.97
CA TYR A 770 -1.81 -5.88 -11.03
C TYR A 770 -1.36 -6.66 -9.79
N ARG A 771 -0.89 -5.99 -8.73
CA ARG A 771 -0.26 -6.63 -7.55
C ARG A 771 -1.11 -7.72 -6.88
N VAL A 772 -2.44 -7.65 -7.01
CA VAL A 772 -3.38 -8.66 -6.48
C VAL A 772 -3.17 -10.05 -7.05
N GLU A 773 -2.54 -10.18 -8.22
CA GLU A 773 -2.22 -11.49 -8.80
C GLU A 773 -1.18 -12.27 -7.98
N HIS A 774 -0.32 -11.56 -7.24
CA HIS A 774 0.80 -12.15 -6.52
C HIS A 774 0.34 -13.13 -5.43
N ALA A 775 -0.79 -12.84 -4.78
CA ALA A 775 -1.40 -13.71 -3.77
C ALA A 775 -1.73 -15.11 -4.33
N TYR A 776 -2.46 -15.15 -5.45
CA TYR A 776 -2.89 -16.39 -6.07
C TYR A 776 -1.75 -17.10 -6.81
N ARG A 777 -0.83 -16.36 -7.44
CA ARG A 777 0.39 -16.94 -8.03
C ARG A 777 1.24 -17.64 -6.98
N THR A 778 1.44 -16.99 -5.83
CA THR A 778 2.20 -17.55 -4.70
C THR A 778 1.52 -18.76 -4.11
N ALA A 779 0.21 -18.70 -3.80
CA ALA A 779 -0.51 -19.87 -3.25
C ALA A 779 -0.55 -21.06 -4.23
N THR A 780 -0.69 -20.79 -5.53
CA THR A 780 -0.67 -21.82 -6.57
C THR A 780 0.70 -22.47 -6.68
N LEU A 781 1.77 -21.67 -6.81
CA LEU A 781 3.12 -22.20 -6.91
C LEU A 781 3.56 -22.91 -5.63
N ALA A 782 3.26 -22.36 -4.46
CA ALA A 782 3.58 -22.96 -3.18
C ALA A 782 2.84 -24.28 -2.95
N SER A 783 1.59 -24.40 -3.38
CA SER A 783 0.85 -25.66 -3.30
C SER A 783 1.40 -26.68 -4.29
N TRP A 784 1.70 -26.25 -5.52
CA TRP A 784 2.22 -27.10 -6.58
C TRP A 784 3.62 -27.65 -6.29
N GLN A 785 4.51 -26.82 -5.74
CA GLN A 785 5.86 -27.20 -5.30
C GLN A 785 5.89 -27.75 -3.86
N ASP A 786 4.71 -27.94 -3.27
CA ASP A 786 4.48 -28.57 -1.98
C ASP A 786 5.18 -27.93 -0.76
N TRP A 787 5.27 -26.60 -0.73
CA TRP A 787 5.90 -25.85 0.36
C TRP A 787 5.06 -25.81 1.63
N ASP A 788 5.69 -25.53 2.78
CA ASP A 788 5.04 -25.54 4.10
C ASP A 788 4.90 -24.17 4.77
N ALA A 789 5.56 -23.12 4.27
CA ALA A 789 5.35 -21.78 4.82
C ALA A 789 5.50 -20.65 3.80
N VAL A 790 4.64 -19.64 3.92
CA VAL A 790 4.70 -18.37 3.19
C VAL A 790 4.46 -17.21 4.14
N PHE A 791 5.39 -16.25 4.18
CA PHE A 791 5.30 -15.04 5.00
C PHE A 791 5.31 -13.76 4.14
N TRP A 792 4.29 -12.92 4.33
CA TRP A 792 4.07 -11.69 3.57
C TRP A 792 4.76 -10.49 4.21
N HIS A 793 5.57 -9.73 3.46
CA HIS A 793 6.32 -8.59 3.97
C HIS A 793 5.81 -7.24 3.40
N TYR A 794 5.45 -6.21 4.16
CA TYR A 794 5.47 -6.12 5.63
C TYR A 794 4.11 -5.68 6.17
N TYR A 795 3.74 -6.21 7.33
CA TYR A 795 2.56 -5.77 8.04
C TYR A 795 2.98 -4.76 9.13
N HIS A 796 2.84 -3.46 8.86
CA HIS A 796 3.14 -2.43 9.86
C HIS A 796 1.98 -2.23 10.81
N SER A 797 1.87 -3.11 11.80
CA SER A 797 0.86 -2.94 12.82
C SER A 797 1.03 -1.61 13.56
N ARG A 798 -0.08 -0.90 13.65
CA ARG A 798 -0.30 0.26 14.50
C ARG A 798 -1.46 -0.17 15.39
N GLY A 799 -1.46 0.17 16.67
CA GLY A 799 -2.58 -0.11 17.59
C GLY A 799 -3.81 0.75 17.26
N TRP A 800 -4.21 0.74 16.00
CA TRP A 800 -5.27 1.52 15.40
C TRP A 800 -6.56 0.69 15.40
N PRO A 801 -7.72 1.32 15.62
CA PRO A 801 -9.00 0.69 15.32
C PRO A 801 -9.11 0.41 13.81
N GLU A 802 -9.99 -0.50 13.41
CA GLU A 802 -10.16 -0.93 12.01
C GLU A 802 -10.51 0.26 11.09
N GLU A 803 -11.34 1.18 11.55
CA GLU A 803 -11.73 2.41 10.84
C GLU A 803 -10.52 3.25 10.46
N GLN A 804 -9.52 3.30 11.33
CA GLN A 804 -8.34 4.11 11.08
C GLN A 804 -7.45 3.50 9.99
N TYR A 805 -7.44 2.17 9.84
CA TYR A 805 -6.78 1.54 8.68
C TYR A 805 -7.44 1.96 7.37
N LEU A 806 -8.78 2.02 7.32
CA LEU A 806 -9.54 2.46 6.14
C LEU A 806 -9.40 3.96 5.84
N ALA A 807 -9.21 4.77 6.88
CA ALA A 807 -9.05 6.22 6.77
C ALA A 807 -7.61 6.67 6.48
N THR A 808 -6.65 5.73 6.42
CA THR A 808 -5.24 6.05 6.18
C THR A 808 -4.87 5.79 4.72
N PRO A 809 -4.14 6.71 4.04
CA PRO A 809 -3.70 6.47 2.67
C PRO A 809 -2.74 5.28 2.55
N LEU A 810 -2.76 4.64 1.38
CA LEU A 810 -1.77 3.65 0.95
C LEU A 810 -0.36 4.24 0.95
N PRO A 811 0.63 3.51 1.48
CA PRO A 811 2.02 3.93 1.42
C PRO A 811 2.62 3.58 0.04
N TYR A 812 3.21 4.57 -0.63
CA TYR A 812 3.99 4.38 -1.86
C TYR A 812 5.50 4.48 -1.56
N GLN A 813 6.33 3.96 -2.46
CA GLN A 813 7.79 4.06 -2.40
C GLN A 813 8.24 5.52 -2.33
N LYS A 814 9.36 5.76 -1.63
CA LYS A 814 10.03 7.06 -1.58
C LYS A 814 11.45 6.93 -2.13
N ARG A 815 11.99 8.03 -2.67
CA ARG A 815 13.35 8.07 -3.25
C ARG A 815 14.46 7.57 -2.29
N GLN A 816 14.27 7.76 -0.99
CA GLN A 816 15.23 7.37 0.05
C GLN A 816 14.93 6.00 0.68
N PHE A 817 13.71 5.49 0.51
CA PHE A 817 13.25 4.26 1.15
C PHE A 817 12.06 3.69 0.36
N TYR A 818 12.28 2.61 -0.38
CA TYR A 818 11.29 2.06 -1.30
C TYR A 818 10.41 0.95 -0.69
N TRP A 819 10.82 0.37 0.45
CA TRP A 819 10.09 -0.71 1.13
C TRP A 819 8.68 -0.31 1.60
N THR A 820 8.37 1.00 1.68
CA THR A 820 7.00 1.47 1.94
C THR A 820 5.98 0.98 0.90
N ALA A 821 6.42 0.63 -0.31
CA ALA A 821 5.54 0.14 -1.37
C ALA A 821 4.98 -1.27 -1.14
N VAL A 822 5.58 -2.07 -0.24
CA VAL A 822 5.13 -3.44 0.08
C VAL A 822 4.43 -3.52 1.44
N GLU A 823 4.21 -2.40 2.12
CA GLU A 823 3.40 -2.37 3.36
C GLU A 823 1.92 -2.57 2.99
N PHE A 824 1.29 -3.67 3.40
CA PHE A 824 -0.05 -4.03 2.90
C PHE A 824 -1.15 -3.98 3.94
N GLU A 825 -0.85 -3.60 5.19
CA GLU A 825 -1.84 -3.59 6.27
C GLU A 825 -2.99 -2.59 6.07
N LYS A 826 -2.82 -1.63 5.16
CA LYS A 826 -3.83 -0.63 4.75
C LYS A 826 -4.39 -0.93 3.35
N ASP A 827 -3.92 -1.97 2.69
CA ASP A 827 -4.24 -2.25 1.29
C ASP A 827 -5.41 -3.24 1.23
N PRO A 828 -6.65 -2.76 1.03
CA PRO A 828 -7.82 -3.60 1.15
C PRO A 828 -7.89 -4.68 0.07
N VAL A 829 -7.31 -4.46 -1.11
CA VAL A 829 -7.29 -5.46 -2.20
C VAL A 829 -6.23 -6.53 -1.93
N MET A 830 -5.08 -6.16 -1.36
CA MET A 830 -4.06 -7.13 -0.96
C MET A 830 -4.47 -7.95 0.26
N LEU A 831 -5.00 -7.35 1.33
CA LEU A 831 -5.47 -8.10 2.51
C LEU A 831 -6.52 -9.14 2.14
N SER A 832 -7.45 -8.75 1.28
CA SER A 832 -8.52 -9.59 0.75
C SER A 832 -7.98 -10.79 -0.03
N THR A 833 -7.12 -10.55 -1.02
CA THR A 833 -6.59 -11.61 -1.90
C THR A 833 -5.59 -12.51 -1.19
N ILE A 834 -4.75 -11.95 -0.30
CA ILE A 834 -3.83 -12.73 0.54
C ILE A 834 -4.61 -13.64 1.51
N GLY A 835 -5.67 -13.14 2.16
CA GLY A 835 -6.48 -13.94 3.07
C GLY A 835 -7.15 -15.11 2.35
N MET A 836 -7.75 -14.86 1.19
CA MET A 836 -8.39 -15.88 0.35
C MET A 836 -7.39 -16.93 -0.16
N ALA A 837 -6.25 -16.49 -0.72
CA ALA A 837 -5.21 -17.37 -1.21
C ALA A 837 -4.63 -18.25 -0.07
N GLY A 838 -4.54 -17.70 1.13
CA GLY A 838 -4.15 -18.44 2.34
C GLY A 838 -5.11 -19.58 2.67
N GLN A 839 -6.42 -19.40 2.53
CA GLN A 839 -7.38 -20.47 2.78
C GLN A 839 -7.21 -21.64 1.82
N ILE A 840 -6.97 -21.35 0.53
CA ILE A 840 -6.72 -22.36 -0.50
C ILE A 840 -5.44 -23.15 -0.17
N TYR A 841 -4.37 -22.44 0.20
CA TYR A 841 -3.08 -23.03 0.55
C TYR A 841 -3.12 -23.87 1.84
N LEU A 842 -3.69 -23.33 2.92
CA LEU A 842 -3.76 -23.96 4.24
C LEU A 842 -4.63 -25.23 4.22
N LYS A 843 -5.70 -25.23 3.44
CA LYS A 843 -6.62 -26.38 3.30
C LYS A 843 -6.19 -27.37 2.21
N GLN A 844 -5.02 -27.16 1.60
CA GLN A 844 -4.45 -28.05 0.59
C GLN A 844 -5.41 -28.32 -0.58
N GLN A 845 -6.08 -27.27 -1.06
CA GLN A 845 -7.10 -27.41 -2.11
C GLN A 845 -6.53 -27.45 -3.54
N ILE A 846 -5.22 -27.28 -3.67
CA ILE A 846 -4.46 -27.50 -4.89
C ILE A 846 -3.48 -28.63 -4.57
N ASP A 847 -3.50 -29.69 -5.38
CA ASP A 847 -2.65 -30.84 -5.18
C ASP A 847 -1.19 -30.50 -5.52
N PRO A 848 -0.22 -31.04 -4.77
CA PRO A 848 1.18 -30.93 -5.15
C PRO A 848 1.48 -31.68 -6.44
N ALA A 849 2.59 -31.32 -7.08
CA ALA A 849 3.14 -32.04 -8.21
C ALA A 849 3.32 -33.53 -7.90
N SER A 850 2.60 -34.39 -8.64
CA SER A 850 2.66 -35.85 -8.41
C SER A 850 4.00 -36.50 -8.77
N ASN A 851 4.81 -35.85 -9.62
CA ASN A 851 6.10 -36.37 -10.09
C ASN A 851 7.02 -35.22 -10.50
N PRO A 852 7.55 -34.45 -9.53
CA PRO A 852 8.43 -33.31 -9.80
C PRO A 852 9.71 -33.75 -10.50
N VAL A 853 10.29 -32.86 -11.30
CA VAL A 853 11.58 -33.10 -11.94
C VAL A 853 12.69 -32.87 -10.93
N HIS A 854 13.54 -33.88 -10.74
CA HIS A 854 14.70 -33.81 -9.86
C HIS A 854 15.93 -33.31 -10.61
N TYR A 855 16.52 -32.23 -10.10
CA TYR A 855 17.79 -31.67 -10.53
C TYR A 855 18.86 -32.05 -9.51
N ARG A 856 19.62 -33.08 -9.85
CA ARG A 856 20.74 -33.54 -9.02
C ARG A 856 21.95 -32.66 -9.27
N ILE A 857 22.54 -32.12 -8.22
CA ILE A 857 23.74 -31.26 -8.28
C ILE A 857 24.86 -31.95 -7.50
N GLY A 858 25.92 -32.31 -8.22
CA GLY A 858 27.08 -33.00 -7.65
C GLY A 858 28.16 -32.05 -7.15
N SER A 859 29.28 -32.61 -6.71
CA SER A 859 30.39 -31.88 -6.11
C SER A 859 30.95 -30.76 -7.01
N LYS A 860 30.99 -30.96 -8.34
CA LYS A 860 31.47 -29.93 -9.28
C LYS A 860 30.50 -28.75 -9.42
N GLY A 861 29.20 -29.00 -9.27
CA GLY A 861 28.17 -27.96 -9.32
C GLY A 861 28.07 -27.17 -8.02
N ILE A 862 28.22 -27.84 -6.88
CA ILE A 862 28.16 -27.23 -5.54
C ILE A 862 29.41 -26.43 -5.23
N PHE A 863 30.59 -27.04 -5.38
CA PHE A 863 31.86 -26.44 -4.95
C PHE A 863 32.54 -25.65 -6.08
N GLY A 864 32.10 -25.81 -7.33
CA GLY A 864 32.63 -25.08 -8.47
C GLY A 864 31.98 -23.71 -8.66
N TYR A 865 32.71 -22.83 -9.36
CA TYR A 865 32.21 -21.50 -9.75
C TYR A 865 31.30 -21.50 -10.99
N LYS A 866 31.05 -22.67 -11.60
CA LYS A 866 30.25 -22.78 -12.83
C LYS A 866 28.77 -22.48 -12.58
N GLN A 867 28.19 -23.03 -11.52
CA GLN A 867 26.77 -22.85 -11.15
C GLN A 867 26.59 -21.76 -10.09
N TRP A 868 27.47 -20.75 -10.12
CA TRP A 868 27.51 -19.68 -9.12
C TRP A 868 26.19 -18.90 -9.02
N ASN A 869 25.47 -18.73 -10.12
CA ASN A 869 24.23 -17.98 -10.19
C ASN A 869 22.98 -18.90 -10.18
N GLY A 870 23.08 -20.07 -9.55
CA GLY A 870 21.98 -21.03 -9.50
C GLY A 870 21.81 -21.81 -10.81
N ILE A 871 20.69 -22.50 -10.93
CA ILE A 871 20.34 -23.34 -12.08
C ILE A 871 18.98 -22.93 -12.64
N SER A 872 18.76 -23.19 -13.92
CA SER A 872 17.47 -22.94 -14.58
C SER A 872 16.57 -24.17 -14.43
N MET A 873 15.39 -23.98 -13.83
CA MET A 873 14.34 -25.01 -13.65
C MET A 873 12.94 -24.48 -14.00
N GLY A 874 12.84 -23.25 -14.52
CA GLY A 874 11.57 -22.53 -14.58
C GLY A 874 10.50 -23.28 -15.38
N GLN A 875 10.84 -23.90 -16.50
CA GLN A 875 9.89 -24.64 -17.31
C GLN A 875 9.37 -25.87 -16.56
N ALA A 876 10.28 -26.70 -16.04
CA ALA A 876 9.91 -27.88 -15.27
C ALA A 876 9.09 -27.53 -14.01
N THR A 877 9.47 -26.46 -13.30
CA THR A 877 8.75 -25.94 -12.13
C THR A 877 7.26 -25.71 -12.43
N PHE A 878 6.95 -25.01 -13.52
CA PHE A 878 5.56 -24.70 -13.85
C PHE A 878 4.80 -25.87 -14.52
N GLU A 879 5.47 -26.74 -15.26
CA GLU A 879 4.83 -27.86 -15.98
C GLU A 879 4.59 -29.09 -15.08
N ARG A 880 5.61 -29.47 -14.32
CA ARG A 880 5.67 -30.76 -13.60
C ARG A 880 6.00 -30.63 -12.13
N GLY A 881 6.37 -29.44 -11.66
CA GLY A 881 7.08 -29.26 -10.39
C GLY A 881 8.55 -29.60 -10.58
N ALA A 882 9.41 -29.02 -9.74
CA ALA A 882 10.85 -29.26 -9.80
C ALA A 882 11.52 -29.05 -8.45
N VAL A 883 12.49 -29.91 -8.15
CA VAL A 883 13.23 -29.93 -6.89
C VAL A 883 14.72 -30.13 -7.15
N ILE A 884 15.55 -29.68 -6.20
CA ILE A 884 17.01 -29.89 -6.22
C ILE A 884 17.39 -31.01 -5.24
N ASP A 885 18.26 -31.90 -5.69
CA ASP A 885 18.96 -32.88 -4.87
C ASP A 885 20.45 -32.56 -4.83
N TYR A 886 20.94 -32.14 -3.67
CA TYR A 886 22.38 -31.99 -3.48
C TYR A 886 23.02 -33.34 -3.13
N VAL A 887 23.95 -33.80 -3.98
CA VAL A 887 24.72 -35.03 -3.80
C VAL A 887 26.22 -34.70 -3.75
N PRO A 888 26.69 -34.10 -2.65
CA PRO A 888 28.03 -33.49 -2.55
C PRO A 888 29.19 -34.49 -2.70
N ASP A 889 28.92 -35.79 -2.58
CA ASP A 889 29.91 -36.87 -2.69
C ASP A 889 30.05 -37.42 -4.12
N GLU A 890 29.18 -37.02 -5.06
CA GLU A 890 29.21 -37.51 -6.44
C GLU A 890 29.89 -36.51 -7.40
N ASP A 891 30.82 -37.00 -8.23
CA ASP A 891 31.71 -36.15 -9.05
C ASP A 891 31.11 -35.70 -10.41
N PHE A 892 30.02 -34.94 -10.37
CA PHE A 892 29.44 -34.30 -11.56
C PHE A 892 28.94 -32.88 -11.28
N ASP A 893 28.59 -32.16 -12.35
CA ASP A 893 28.08 -30.79 -12.28
C ASP A 893 26.58 -30.78 -11.94
N ILE A 894 25.73 -30.99 -12.94
CA ILE A 894 24.28 -31.12 -12.79
C ILE A 894 23.80 -32.27 -13.67
N LYS A 895 22.80 -33.02 -13.18
CA LYS A 895 22.02 -33.99 -13.96
C LYS A 895 20.54 -33.76 -13.71
N ARG A 896 19.75 -33.92 -14.76
CA ARG A 896 18.30 -33.98 -14.69
C ARG A 896 17.88 -35.45 -14.75
N GLU A 897 17.06 -35.92 -13.81
CA GLU A 897 16.79 -37.37 -13.67
C GLU A 897 16.08 -37.99 -14.87
N ASP A 898 15.26 -37.23 -15.60
CA ASP A 898 14.57 -37.72 -16.81
C ASP A 898 15.47 -37.75 -18.07
N ASN A 899 16.77 -37.44 -17.93
CA ASN A 899 17.77 -37.38 -18.99
C ASN A 899 17.45 -36.40 -20.14
N LEU A 900 16.49 -35.50 -19.95
CA LEU A 900 16.24 -34.41 -20.89
C LEU A 900 17.30 -33.32 -20.75
N SER A 901 17.41 -32.46 -21.76
CA SER A 901 18.26 -31.28 -21.67
C SER A 901 17.84 -30.38 -20.50
N MET A 902 18.81 -29.70 -19.89
CA MET A 902 18.55 -28.66 -18.91
C MET A 902 17.64 -27.60 -19.51
N ASP A 903 16.76 -27.03 -18.68
CA ASP A 903 15.87 -25.96 -19.10
C ASP A 903 16.72 -24.76 -19.52
N ILE A 904 16.58 -24.33 -20.77
CA ILE A 904 17.17 -23.07 -21.20
C ILE A 904 16.32 -21.96 -20.56
N GLN A 905 16.98 -20.95 -19.98
CA GLN A 905 16.32 -19.80 -19.39
C GLN A 905 15.75 -18.88 -20.49
N THR A 906 14.77 -19.40 -21.24
CA THR A 906 14.03 -18.69 -22.28
C THR A 906 12.62 -18.38 -21.81
N ARG A 907 12.03 -17.32 -22.36
CA ARG A 907 10.64 -16.97 -22.11
C ARG A 907 9.73 -18.13 -22.50
N ILE A 908 8.82 -18.53 -21.61
CA ILE A 908 7.80 -19.53 -21.93
C ILE A 908 6.73 -18.84 -22.80
N THR A 909 6.59 -19.25 -24.06
CA THR A 909 5.67 -18.57 -25.00
C THR A 909 4.33 -19.28 -25.18
N GLN A 910 4.14 -20.42 -24.52
CA GLN A 910 2.93 -21.24 -24.61
C GLN A 910 2.23 -21.34 -23.26
N ALA A 911 0.95 -21.69 -23.28
CA ALA A 911 0.23 -22.02 -22.06
C ALA A 911 0.83 -23.30 -21.45
N VAL A 912 1.05 -23.28 -20.14
CA VAL A 912 1.58 -24.42 -19.39
C VAL A 912 0.46 -25.00 -18.53
N ARG A 913 0.16 -26.28 -18.75
CA ARG A 913 -0.80 -27.02 -17.93
C ARG A 913 -0.06 -27.81 -16.85
N ALA A 914 -0.19 -27.40 -15.59
CA ALA A 914 0.38 -28.09 -14.45
C ALA A 914 -0.65 -29.09 -13.88
N GLY A 915 -0.38 -30.37 -14.10
CA GLY A 915 -1.29 -31.45 -13.72
C GLY A 915 -2.69 -31.29 -14.35
N LYS A 916 -3.73 -31.66 -13.59
CA LYS A 916 -5.12 -31.53 -14.05
C LYS A 916 -5.77 -30.20 -13.63
N GLN A 917 -5.14 -29.47 -12.71
CA GLN A 917 -5.77 -28.42 -11.92
C GLN A 917 -5.31 -27.01 -12.27
N ILE A 918 -4.10 -26.83 -12.81
CA ILE A 918 -3.53 -25.49 -13.01
C ILE A 918 -3.26 -25.26 -14.49
N THR A 919 -3.67 -24.10 -14.99
CA THR A 919 -3.26 -23.60 -16.31
C THR A 919 -2.63 -22.23 -16.14
N TRP A 920 -1.33 -22.16 -16.39
CA TRP A 920 -0.58 -20.94 -16.57
C TRP A 920 -0.72 -20.50 -18.04
N ASP A 921 -1.78 -19.75 -18.32
CA ASP A 921 -2.15 -19.31 -19.67
C ASP A 921 -1.41 -18.00 -20.02
N TRP A 922 -0.09 -18.10 -20.10
CA TRP A 922 0.82 -16.99 -20.41
C TRP A 922 0.51 -16.25 -21.70
N PRO A 923 0.14 -16.91 -22.82
CA PRO A 923 -0.20 -16.19 -24.06
C PRO A 923 -1.36 -15.20 -23.89
N ASN A 924 -2.24 -15.44 -22.91
CA ASN A 924 -3.37 -14.59 -22.61
C ASN A 924 -3.19 -13.76 -21.32
N GLY A 925 -2.04 -13.88 -20.63
CA GLY A 925 -1.78 -13.20 -19.37
C GLY A 925 -2.71 -13.64 -18.25
N ARG A 926 -2.96 -14.96 -18.12
CA ARG A 926 -3.90 -15.51 -17.13
C ARG A 926 -3.34 -16.68 -16.33
N LEU A 927 -3.81 -16.81 -15.09
CA LEU A 927 -3.70 -17.98 -14.25
C LEU A 927 -5.10 -18.54 -13.99
N ILE A 928 -5.29 -19.82 -14.31
CA ILE A 928 -6.50 -20.57 -14.00
C ILE A 928 -6.15 -21.69 -13.03
N VAL A 929 -6.93 -21.81 -11.95
CA VAL A 929 -6.94 -23.01 -11.10
C VAL A 929 -8.34 -23.57 -11.06
N ASP A 930 -8.46 -24.85 -11.40
CA ASP A 930 -9.70 -25.60 -11.49
C ASP A 930 -9.56 -26.90 -10.69
N THR A 931 -9.96 -26.85 -9.43
CA THR A 931 -9.96 -28.01 -8.53
C THR A 931 -11.40 -28.29 -8.10
N PRO A 932 -11.73 -29.50 -7.62
CA PRO A 932 -13.05 -29.74 -7.05
C PRO A 932 -13.41 -28.78 -5.89
N HIS A 933 -12.43 -28.18 -5.21
CA HIS A 933 -12.62 -27.42 -3.97
C HIS A 933 -12.46 -25.90 -4.14
N ALA A 934 -11.80 -25.46 -5.21
CA ALA A 934 -11.44 -24.07 -5.46
C ALA A 934 -11.37 -23.75 -6.96
N LYS A 935 -11.87 -22.57 -7.32
CA LYS A 935 -11.76 -21.93 -8.64
C LYS A 935 -10.96 -20.65 -8.51
N ILE A 936 -9.97 -20.45 -9.36
CA ILE A 936 -9.21 -19.20 -9.48
C ILE A 936 -9.21 -18.77 -10.94
N TYR A 937 -9.52 -17.50 -11.19
CA TYR A 937 -9.32 -16.82 -12.47
C TYR A 937 -8.62 -15.50 -12.20
N VAL A 938 -7.35 -15.39 -12.58
CA VAL A 938 -6.56 -14.17 -12.43
C VAL A 938 -5.99 -13.78 -13.77
N GLY A 939 -6.14 -12.52 -14.17
CA GLY A 939 -5.62 -12.03 -15.45
C GLY A 939 -6.62 -11.17 -16.21
N LYS A 940 -6.38 -11.04 -17.51
CA LYS A 940 -7.27 -10.34 -18.44
C LYS A 940 -8.67 -10.97 -18.42
N THR A 941 -9.72 -10.15 -18.35
CA THR A 941 -11.11 -10.62 -18.35
C THR A 941 -11.53 -11.07 -19.75
N PRO A 942 -12.54 -11.95 -19.88
CA PRO A 942 -13.06 -12.33 -21.19
C PRO A 942 -13.61 -11.11 -21.97
N SER A 943 -13.39 -11.07 -23.29
CA SER A 943 -13.90 -10.01 -24.17
C SER A 943 -15.43 -9.91 -24.14
N ASP A 944 -15.96 -8.72 -24.41
CA ASP A 944 -17.40 -8.45 -24.49
C ASP A 944 -18.20 -8.90 -23.26
N GLN A 945 -17.59 -8.75 -22.07
CA GLN A 945 -18.15 -9.22 -20.79
C GLN A 945 -18.43 -10.74 -20.79
N GLY A 946 -17.66 -11.51 -21.54
CA GLY A 946 -17.83 -12.95 -21.69
C GLY A 946 -17.69 -13.79 -20.41
N TRP A 947 -17.78 -15.10 -20.58
CA TRP A 947 -17.71 -16.09 -19.50
C TRP A 947 -16.46 -16.96 -19.61
N TYR A 948 -16.01 -17.50 -18.49
CA TYR A 948 -15.06 -18.60 -18.39
C TYR A 948 -15.71 -19.73 -17.62
N ARG A 949 -15.87 -20.89 -18.27
CA ARG A 949 -16.48 -22.10 -17.70
C ARG A 949 -15.39 -23.09 -17.27
N PHE A 950 -15.40 -23.43 -15.98
CA PHE A 950 -14.58 -24.48 -15.39
C PHE A 950 -15.10 -25.87 -15.76
N THR A 951 -14.27 -26.89 -15.58
CA THR A 951 -14.53 -28.27 -16.00
C THR A 951 -15.73 -28.92 -15.29
N ASP A 952 -16.05 -28.47 -14.08
CA ASP A 952 -17.21 -28.93 -13.30
C ASP A 952 -18.51 -28.18 -13.62
N GLY A 953 -18.46 -27.29 -14.62
CA GLY A 953 -19.61 -26.55 -15.11
C GLY A 953 -19.85 -25.21 -14.42
N ILE A 954 -19.13 -24.86 -13.35
CA ILE A 954 -19.18 -23.51 -12.79
C ILE A 954 -18.66 -22.53 -13.85
N ALA A 955 -19.31 -21.37 -14.02
CA ALA A 955 -18.81 -20.31 -14.90
C ALA A 955 -18.71 -18.97 -14.16
N VAL A 956 -17.67 -18.20 -14.47
CA VAL A 956 -17.48 -16.82 -13.97
C VAL A 956 -17.33 -15.88 -15.15
N GLY A 957 -17.89 -14.68 -15.07
CA GLY A 957 -17.82 -13.73 -16.18
C GLY A 957 -18.52 -12.42 -15.90
N GLN A 958 -18.80 -11.69 -16.98
CA GLN A 958 -19.54 -10.43 -16.94
C GLN A 958 -18.84 -9.38 -16.07
N PHE A 959 -17.50 -9.35 -16.16
CA PHE A 959 -16.68 -8.40 -15.43
C PHE A 959 -16.81 -7.00 -16.03
N ASN A 960 -16.81 -5.97 -15.17
CA ASN A 960 -16.77 -4.57 -15.60
C ASN A 960 -15.34 -4.00 -15.70
N THR A 961 -14.32 -4.80 -15.41
CA THR A 961 -12.91 -4.44 -15.49
C THR A 961 -12.19 -5.28 -16.56
N ASP A 962 -11.06 -4.79 -17.05
CA ASP A 962 -10.19 -5.45 -18.04
C ASP A 962 -9.28 -6.52 -17.42
N PHE A 963 -9.07 -6.44 -16.11
CA PHE A 963 -8.34 -7.41 -15.31
C PHE A 963 -9.13 -7.77 -14.05
N VAL A 964 -8.99 -9.00 -13.58
CA VAL A 964 -9.58 -9.45 -12.33
C VAL A 964 -8.69 -10.47 -11.63
N ALA A 965 -8.75 -10.48 -10.30
CA ALA A 965 -8.31 -11.58 -9.46
C ALA A 965 -9.53 -12.17 -8.74
N PHE A 966 -10.15 -13.18 -9.36
CA PHE A 966 -11.31 -13.89 -8.87
C PHE A 966 -10.92 -15.21 -8.21
N ALA A 967 -11.54 -15.51 -7.07
CA ALA A 967 -11.48 -16.84 -6.46
C ALA A 967 -12.79 -17.23 -5.78
N MET A 968 -13.09 -18.53 -5.82
CA MET A 968 -14.14 -19.17 -5.06
C MET A 968 -13.60 -20.46 -4.44
N THR A 969 -13.84 -20.69 -3.15
CA THR A 969 -13.30 -21.86 -2.44
C THR A 969 -14.23 -22.35 -1.34
N SER A 970 -14.25 -23.66 -1.12
CA SER A 970 -14.95 -24.30 0.00
C SER A 970 -14.36 -23.88 1.35
N CYS A 971 -15.25 -23.58 2.31
CA CYS A 971 -14.89 -23.34 3.69
C CYS A 971 -14.61 -24.63 4.48
N ASP A 972 -15.19 -25.76 4.08
CA ASP A 972 -15.17 -27.03 4.83
C ASP A 972 -14.31 -28.13 4.18
N GLY A 973 -13.67 -27.83 3.04
CA GLY A 973 -12.85 -28.79 2.29
C GLY A 973 -13.67 -29.74 1.41
N LYS A 974 -15.01 -29.64 1.37
CA LYS A 974 -15.84 -30.43 0.44
C LYS A 974 -15.77 -29.89 -1.00
N PRO A 975 -16.10 -30.70 -2.02
CA PRO A 975 -16.21 -30.24 -3.40
C PRO A 975 -17.23 -29.11 -3.56
N LEU A 976 -17.04 -28.20 -4.51
CA LEU A 976 -17.96 -27.08 -4.78
C LEU A 976 -19.29 -27.55 -5.39
N VAL A 977 -19.26 -28.68 -6.11
CA VAL A 977 -20.40 -29.32 -6.76
C VAL A 977 -20.28 -30.85 -6.65
N GLY A 978 -21.36 -31.58 -6.89
CA GLY A 978 -21.36 -33.05 -6.86
C GLY A 978 -22.44 -33.62 -5.93
N SER A 979 -22.21 -34.83 -5.42
CA SER A 979 -23.15 -35.56 -4.54
C SER A 979 -23.12 -35.13 -3.07
N ASP A 980 -21.99 -34.60 -2.59
CA ASP A 980 -21.84 -33.99 -1.27
C ASP A 980 -21.12 -32.63 -1.38
N PRO A 981 -21.77 -31.62 -1.98
CA PRO A 981 -21.16 -30.31 -2.18
C PRO A 981 -21.04 -29.50 -0.88
N ALA A 982 -20.04 -28.62 -0.83
CA ALA A 982 -19.81 -27.67 0.24
C ALA A 982 -21.01 -26.73 0.39
N ASN A 983 -21.52 -26.60 1.60
CA ASN A 983 -22.65 -25.70 1.89
C ASN A 983 -22.20 -24.28 2.26
N ARG A 984 -20.90 -24.04 2.40
CA ARG A 984 -20.34 -22.74 2.76
C ARG A 984 -19.10 -22.45 1.93
N LEU A 985 -19.13 -21.35 1.18
CA LEU A 985 -18.08 -20.97 0.23
C LEU A 985 -17.59 -19.54 0.50
N TYR A 986 -16.29 -19.30 0.34
CA TYR A 986 -15.77 -17.95 0.15
C TYR A 986 -15.80 -17.60 -1.34
N VAL A 987 -16.24 -16.38 -1.68
CA VAL A 987 -16.30 -15.89 -3.08
C VAL A 987 -15.78 -14.47 -3.14
N ASN A 988 -14.89 -14.14 -4.07
CA ASN A 988 -14.40 -12.77 -4.22
C ASN A 988 -13.81 -12.47 -5.60
N ALA A 989 -13.86 -11.19 -6.00
CA ALA A 989 -13.20 -10.63 -7.18
C ALA A 989 -12.58 -9.27 -6.82
N ARG A 990 -11.28 -9.09 -7.10
CA ARG A 990 -10.54 -7.86 -6.75
C ARG A 990 -9.68 -7.40 -7.94
N TYR A 991 -9.37 -6.10 -8.00
CA TYR A 991 -8.47 -5.55 -9.01
C TYR A 991 -7.44 -4.60 -8.40
N ASP A 992 -7.75 -3.31 -8.25
CA ASP A 992 -6.80 -2.30 -7.78
C ASP A 992 -7.40 -1.40 -6.68
N ALA A 993 -6.52 -0.80 -5.90
CA ALA A 993 -6.82 0.28 -4.97
C ALA A 993 -5.72 1.33 -5.02
N VAL A 994 -6.11 2.61 -5.07
CA VAL A 994 -5.20 3.76 -5.15
C VAL A 994 -5.62 4.86 -4.19
N ASN A 995 -4.68 5.73 -3.80
CA ASN A 995 -5.07 6.94 -3.05
C ASN A 995 -5.85 7.91 -3.93
N SER A 996 -6.81 8.62 -3.34
CA SER A 996 -7.48 9.74 -4.01
C SER A 996 -6.44 10.77 -4.47
N GLY A 997 -6.45 11.12 -5.75
CA GLY A 997 -5.51 12.09 -6.34
C GLY A 997 -4.07 11.57 -6.51
N PHE A 998 -3.82 10.26 -6.42
CA PHE A 998 -2.54 9.67 -6.82
C PHE A 998 -2.24 9.98 -8.30
N ASP A 999 -1.00 10.39 -8.58
CA ASP A 999 -0.54 10.73 -9.93
C ASP A 999 0.91 10.31 -10.11
N MET A 1000 1.18 9.61 -11.21
CA MET A 1000 2.50 9.12 -11.60
C MET A 1000 2.72 9.34 -13.09
N ASP A 1001 3.92 9.78 -13.44
CA ASP A 1001 4.36 9.84 -14.83
C ASP A 1001 4.62 8.43 -15.38
N MET A 1002 3.67 7.93 -16.18
CA MET A 1002 3.76 6.60 -16.77
C MET A 1002 4.78 6.46 -17.91
N SER A 1003 5.46 7.55 -18.31
CA SER A 1003 6.59 7.46 -19.26
C SER A 1003 7.74 6.60 -18.73
N ILE A 1004 7.77 6.31 -17.42
CA ILE A 1004 8.71 5.34 -16.84
C ILE A 1004 8.63 3.96 -17.49
N ARG A 1005 7.46 3.54 -18.01
CA ARG A 1005 7.32 2.22 -18.67
C ARG A 1005 8.24 2.07 -19.87
N ASN A 1006 8.63 3.18 -20.50
CA ASN A 1006 9.54 3.21 -21.64
C ASN A 1006 11.02 3.24 -21.22
N GLN A 1007 11.32 3.22 -19.93
CA GLN A 1007 12.69 3.26 -19.39
C GLN A 1007 13.22 1.84 -19.15
N PRO A 1008 14.51 1.56 -19.39
CA PRO A 1008 15.09 0.22 -19.25
C PRO A 1008 15.05 -0.34 -17.82
N ASN A 1009 14.84 0.51 -16.81
CA ASN A 1009 14.76 0.14 -15.40
C ASN A 1009 13.37 0.40 -14.80
N ALA A 1010 12.30 0.27 -15.60
CA ALA A 1010 10.93 0.54 -15.14
C ALA A 1010 10.52 -0.27 -13.90
N GLY A 1011 11.08 -1.47 -13.71
CA GLY A 1011 10.86 -2.31 -12.53
C GLY A 1011 11.67 -1.94 -11.28
N ASN A 1012 12.54 -0.92 -11.34
CA ASN A 1012 13.30 -0.46 -10.18
C ASN A 1012 12.44 0.48 -9.32
N PRO A 1013 12.15 0.15 -8.05
CA PRO A 1013 11.23 0.93 -7.24
C PRO A 1013 11.81 2.31 -6.84
N ILE A 1014 13.13 2.49 -6.80
CA ILE A 1014 13.75 3.81 -6.58
C ILE A 1014 13.56 4.70 -7.81
N GLU A 1015 13.68 4.14 -9.02
CA GLU A 1015 13.38 4.87 -10.25
C GLU A 1015 11.89 5.21 -10.33
N GLN A 1016 10.99 4.27 -10.03
CA GLN A 1016 9.55 4.55 -9.93
C GLN A 1016 9.23 5.70 -8.98
N ALA A 1017 9.86 5.76 -7.80
CA ALA A 1017 9.66 6.84 -6.85
C ALA A 1017 10.02 8.23 -7.41
N LYS A 1018 10.84 8.33 -8.46
CA LYS A 1018 11.17 9.62 -9.10
C LYS A 1018 10.04 10.13 -10.00
N PHE A 1019 9.21 9.22 -10.53
CA PHE A 1019 8.12 9.50 -11.47
C PHE A 1019 6.77 9.67 -10.77
N ILE A 1020 6.66 9.37 -9.47
CA ILE A 1020 5.46 9.71 -8.69
C ILE A 1020 5.40 11.24 -8.53
N LYS A 1021 4.36 11.87 -9.10
CA LYS A 1021 4.10 13.31 -9.02
C LYS A 1021 3.31 13.67 -7.77
N ASN A 1022 2.34 12.83 -7.41
CA ASN A 1022 1.51 12.98 -6.22
C ASN A 1022 1.22 11.61 -5.59
N HIS A 1023 1.46 11.48 -4.29
CA HIS A 1023 1.17 10.25 -3.54
C HIS A 1023 -0.33 10.07 -3.24
N GLY A 1024 -1.14 11.10 -3.51
CA GLY A 1024 -2.56 11.14 -3.18
C GLY A 1024 -2.82 11.23 -1.68
N HIS A 1025 -4.08 11.08 -1.31
CA HIS A 1025 -4.58 11.18 0.05
C HIS A 1025 -5.74 10.21 0.30
N ALA A 1026 -6.15 10.07 1.55
CA ALA A 1026 -7.37 9.33 1.90
C ALA A 1026 -8.63 10.06 1.34
N PRO A 1027 -9.71 9.33 1.03
CA PRO A 1027 -9.84 7.88 1.17
C PRO A 1027 -9.09 7.11 0.08
N ILE A 1028 -8.82 5.83 0.37
CA ILE A 1028 -8.40 4.86 -0.65
C ILE A 1028 -9.59 4.61 -1.57
N LEU A 1029 -9.36 4.69 -2.88
CA LEU A 1029 -10.33 4.38 -3.92
C LEU A 1029 -10.07 2.95 -4.38
N GLU A 1030 -10.99 2.06 -4.04
CA GLU A 1030 -11.00 0.69 -4.54
C GLU A 1030 -11.78 0.63 -5.85
N THR A 1031 -11.22 -0.04 -6.85
CA THR A 1031 -11.94 -0.36 -8.09
C THR A 1031 -12.97 -1.45 -7.79
N ALA A 1032 -14.26 -1.10 -7.83
CA ALA A 1032 -15.34 -2.06 -7.66
C ALA A 1032 -15.41 -3.02 -8.87
N VAL A 1033 -15.31 -4.32 -8.58
CA VAL A 1033 -15.40 -5.38 -9.59
C VAL A 1033 -16.80 -5.98 -9.53
N ALA A 1034 -17.61 -5.68 -10.54
CA ALA A 1034 -18.85 -6.39 -10.81
C ALA A 1034 -18.53 -7.74 -11.47
N PHE A 1035 -19.27 -8.79 -11.13
CA PHE A 1035 -19.09 -10.12 -11.72
C PHE A 1035 -20.33 -10.98 -11.52
N LYS A 1036 -20.42 -12.07 -12.30
CA LYS A 1036 -21.41 -13.12 -12.10
C LYS A 1036 -20.75 -14.49 -11.94
N VAL A 1037 -21.35 -15.34 -11.12
CA VAL A 1037 -21.01 -16.76 -11.00
C VAL A 1037 -22.25 -17.59 -11.32
N ALA A 1038 -22.18 -18.46 -12.32
CA ALA A 1038 -23.22 -19.42 -12.66
C ALA A 1038 -22.82 -20.82 -12.16
N LEU A 1039 -23.68 -21.43 -11.36
CA LEU A 1039 -23.52 -22.77 -10.80
C LEU A 1039 -24.28 -23.80 -11.66
N PRO A 1040 -23.80 -25.05 -11.76
CA PRO A 1040 -24.46 -26.11 -12.53
C PRO A 1040 -25.69 -26.71 -11.85
N GLN A 1041 -26.11 -26.16 -10.70
CA GLN A 1041 -27.29 -26.55 -9.95
C GLN A 1041 -28.00 -25.30 -9.43
N ASN A 1042 -29.32 -25.35 -9.35
CA ASN A 1042 -30.09 -24.35 -8.64
C ASN A 1042 -29.83 -24.48 -7.13
N ILE A 1043 -29.63 -23.34 -6.47
CA ILE A 1043 -29.40 -23.27 -5.02
C ILE A 1043 -30.41 -22.35 -4.35
N GLN A 1044 -30.66 -22.62 -3.08
CA GLN A 1044 -31.22 -21.65 -2.14
C GLN A 1044 -30.13 -21.27 -1.15
N ALA A 1045 -29.72 -20.01 -1.15
CA ALA A 1045 -28.59 -19.56 -0.36
C ALA A 1045 -28.74 -18.12 0.17
N SER A 1046 -28.02 -17.83 1.24
CA SER A 1046 -27.76 -16.48 1.72
C SER A 1046 -26.31 -16.12 1.41
N TRP A 1047 -26.10 -14.98 0.76
CA TRP A 1047 -24.77 -14.49 0.44
C TRP A 1047 -24.47 -13.21 1.20
N GLN A 1048 -23.46 -13.24 2.05
CA GLN A 1048 -23.08 -12.13 2.92
C GLN A 1048 -21.77 -11.53 2.44
N THR A 1049 -21.72 -10.21 2.29
CA THR A 1049 -20.52 -9.48 1.90
C THR A 1049 -20.00 -8.64 3.05
N TYR A 1050 -18.68 -8.43 3.06
CA TYR A 1050 -17.96 -7.74 4.12
C TYR A 1050 -17.01 -6.69 3.56
N ASP A 1051 -16.83 -5.58 4.27
CA ASP A 1051 -15.80 -4.58 3.95
C ASP A 1051 -14.41 -4.95 4.52
N ALA A 1052 -13.42 -4.08 4.31
CA ALA A 1052 -12.04 -4.31 4.74
C ALA A 1052 -11.82 -4.14 6.27
N ALA A 1053 -12.86 -3.75 7.01
CA ALA A 1053 -12.91 -3.79 8.48
C ALA A 1053 -13.64 -5.05 9.00
N TYR A 1054 -13.95 -6.02 8.13
CA TYR A 1054 -14.62 -7.30 8.47
C TYR A 1054 -16.05 -7.14 8.95
N ARG A 1055 -16.67 -6.09 8.46
CA ARG A 1055 -18.01 -5.72 8.81
C ARG A 1055 -18.99 -6.10 7.72
N LYS A 1056 -20.15 -6.61 8.11
CA LYS A 1056 -21.14 -7.12 7.15
C LYS A 1056 -21.88 -5.96 6.49
N ILE A 1057 -21.68 -5.77 5.19
CA ILE A 1057 -22.24 -4.63 4.44
C ILE A 1057 -23.51 -4.98 3.66
N SER A 1058 -23.70 -6.24 3.25
CA SER A 1058 -24.91 -6.65 2.55
C SER A 1058 -25.23 -8.12 2.80
N THR A 1059 -26.50 -8.48 2.59
CA THR A 1059 -26.96 -9.86 2.58
C THR A 1059 -27.94 -10.02 1.43
N PHE A 1060 -27.61 -10.93 0.51
CA PHE A 1060 -28.43 -11.27 -0.64
C PHE A 1060 -29.06 -12.64 -0.42
N THR A 1061 -30.26 -12.84 -0.93
CA THR A 1061 -30.87 -14.17 -1.03
C THR A 1061 -30.77 -14.62 -2.47
N ILE A 1062 -30.25 -15.83 -2.68
CA ILE A 1062 -30.12 -16.45 -4.00
C ILE A 1062 -31.12 -17.59 -4.06
N ASN A 1063 -32.00 -17.56 -5.07
CA ASN A 1063 -32.89 -18.65 -5.41
C ASN A 1063 -32.81 -18.86 -6.92
N GLY A 1064 -32.00 -19.83 -7.34
CA GLY A 1064 -31.60 -20.04 -8.72
C GLY A 1064 -30.12 -20.45 -8.78
N ASN A 1065 -29.50 -20.35 -9.96
CA ASN A 1065 -28.13 -20.81 -10.16
C ASN A 1065 -27.12 -19.69 -10.44
N VAL A 1066 -27.52 -18.42 -10.43
CA VAL A 1066 -26.62 -17.29 -10.70
C VAL A 1066 -26.48 -16.40 -9.48
N LEU A 1067 -25.24 -16.16 -9.07
CA LEU A 1067 -24.83 -15.09 -8.16
C LEU A 1067 -24.44 -13.89 -9.03
N ASP A 1068 -25.11 -12.75 -8.83
CA ASP A 1068 -24.91 -11.52 -9.59
C ASP A 1068 -24.49 -10.40 -8.64
N TYR A 1069 -23.27 -9.89 -8.84
CA TYR A 1069 -22.72 -8.81 -8.03
C TYR A 1069 -22.43 -7.56 -8.87
N HIS A 1070 -23.08 -6.47 -8.48
CA HIS A 1070 -22.90 -5.13 -9.04
C HIS A 1070 -22.81 -4.06 -7.92
N GLY A 1071 -22.48 -4.50 -6.70
CA GLY A 1071 -22.39 -3.66 -5.51
C GLY A 1071 -21.07 -2.89 -5.36
N PRO A 1072 -20.89 -2.14 -4.26
CA PRO A 1072 -19.64 -1.41 -3.96
C PRO A 1072 -18.44 -2.36 -3.80
N ALA A 1073 -17.23 -1.85 -3.61
CA ALA A 1073 -16.08 -2.71 -3.33
C ALA A 1073 -16.31 -3.54 -2.04
N MET A 1074 -16.18 -4.87 -2.13
CA MET A 1074 -16.25 -5.78 -0.97
C MET A 1074 -14.88 -6.41 -0.71
N SER A 1075 -14.48 -6.53 0.55
CA SER A 1075 -13.22 -7.16 0.93
C SER A 1075 -13.35 -8.68 1.01
N ASN A 1076 -14.48 -9.21 1.48
CA ASN A 1076 -14.71 -10.66 1.59
C ASN A 1076 -16.18 -10.98 1.42
N SER A 1077 -16.50 -12.25 1.14
CA SER A 1077 -17.88 -12.71 1.17
C SER A 1077 -18.01 -14.19 1.55
N ILE A 1078 -19.16 -14.56 2.10
CA ILE A 1078 -19.51 -15.94 2.48
C ILE A 1078 -20.85 -16.26 1.83
N LEU A 1079 -20.86 -17.27 0.97
CA LEU A 1079 -22.07 -17.87 0.40
C LEU A 1079 -22.46 -19.08 1.25
N GLN A 1080 -23.58 -18.99 1.95
CA GLN A 1080 -24.15 -20.07 2.75
C GLN A 1080 -25.34 -20.70 2.01
N ILE A 1081 -25.14 -21.89 1.48
CA ILE A 1081 -26.15 -22.68 0.78
C ILE A 1081 -26.96 -23.47 1.79
N SER A 1082 -28.29 -23.35 1.70
CA SER A 1082 -29.26 -24.01 2.57
C SER A 1082 -29.91 -25.22 1.89
N ALA A 1083 -30.03 -25.20 0.57
CA ALA A 1083 -30.53 -26.33 -0.21
C ALA A 1083 -29.95 -26.31 -1.63
N PHE A 1084 -29.69 -27.50 -2.16
CA PHE A 1084 -29.40 -27.75 -3.57
C PHE A 1084 -30.67 -28.32 -4.24
N LYS A 1085 -30.95 -27.89 -5.47
CA LYS A 1085 -32.12 -28.28 -6.26
C LYS A 1085 -31.66 -28.89 -7.60
N ASP A 1086 -32.54 -28.87 -8.60
CA ASP A 1086 -32.31 -29.44 -9.92
C ASP A 1086 -31.12 -28.82 -10.65
N ALA A 1087 -30.52 -29.60 -11.56
CA ALA A 1087 -29.44 -29.16 -12.43
C ALA A 1087 -29.84 -27.91 -13.24
N ALA A 1088 -28.86 -27.03 -13.49
CA ALA A 1088 -29.06 -25.79 -14.21
C ALA A 1088 -28.02 -25.64 -15.33
N GLN A 1089 -28.42 -25.00 -16.43
CA GLN A 1089 -27.49 -24.68 -17.51
C GLN A 1089 -26.56 -23.54 -17.08
N THR A 1090 -25.28 -23.66 -17.48
CA THR A 1090 -24.28 -22.62 -17.28
C THR A 1090 -23.74 -22.11 -18.62
N PRO A 1091 -23.37 -20.81 -18.71
CA PRO A 1091 -22.79 -20.23 -19.92
C PRO A 1091 -21.51 -20.96 -20.35
N GLN A 1092 -21.29 -21.05 -21.66
CA GLN A 1092 -20.03 -21.55 -22.21
C GLN A 1092 -18.93 -20.48 -22.14
N THR A 1093 -17.67 -20.92 -22.16
CA THR A 1093 -16.52 -20.02 -22.22
C THR A 1093 -16.58 -19.16 -23.49
N THR A 1094 -16.48 -17.84 -23.33
CA THR A 1094 -16.30 -16.88 -24.43
C THR A 1094 -14.87 -16.99 -24.94
N ILE A 1095 -14.71 -17.15 -26.24
CA ILE A 1095 -13.40 -17.27 -26.90
C ILE A 1095 -12.76 -15.87 -26.92
N VAL A 1096 -11.56 -15.73 -26.33
CA VAL A 1096 -10.79 -14.48 -26.34
C VAL A 1096 -10.03 -14.39 -27.67
N MET A 1097 -10.35 -13.40 -28.51
CA MET A 1097 -9.55 -13.04 -29.69
C MET A 1097 -8.62 -11.86 -29.32
N ASN A 1098 -7.30 -12.06 -29.35
CA ASN A 1098 -6.34 -11.00 -28.98
C ASN A 1098 -5.98 -10.10 -30.19
N ASN A 1099 -6.36 -8.83 -30.08
CA ASN A 1099 -5.89 -7.69 -30.89
C ASN A 1099 -4.54 -7.17 -30.34
N THR A 1100 -3.47 -7.04 -31.14
CA THR A 1100 -2.64 -5.80 -31.24
C THR A 1100 -1.56 -5.84 -32.32
N GLU A 1101 -1.45 -4.69 -33.01
CA GLU A 1101 -0.52 -4.29 -34.06
C GLU A 1101 0.84 -3.74 -33.56
N GLN A 1102 1.80 -3.68 -34.51
CA GLN A 1102 2.97 -2.77 -34.67
C GLN A 1102 4.22 -2.92 -33.77
N LEU A 1103 5.35 -3.29 -34.41
CA LEU A 1103 6.66 -2.62 -34.28
C LEU A 1103 7.68 -3.10 -35.35
N GLY A 1104 8.04 -2.20 -36.28
CA GLY A 1104 9.42 -2.03 -36.80
C GLY A 1104 9.88 -2.82 -38.03
N ILE A 1105 9.57 -2.38 -39.25
CA ILE A 1105 10.29 -2.79 -40.47
C ILE A 1105 11.54 -1.92 -40.65
N SER A 1106 12.72 -2.49 -40.40
CA SER A 1106 13.97 -1.95 -40.94
C SER A 1106 14.09 -2.33 -42.43
N LYS A 1107 14.26 -1.33 -43.29
CA LYS A 1107 14.63 -1.52 -44.70
C LYS A 1107 15.99 -2.22 -44.79
N GLN A 1108 16.07 -3.34 -45.52
CA GLN A 1108 17.30 -3.71 -46.22
C GLN A 1108 16.99 -4.27 -47.61
N ASN A 1109 17.41 -3.46 -48.59
CA ASN A 1109 18.07 -3.72 -49.87
C ASN A 1109 17.73 -4.97 -50.70
N GLN A 1110 17.31 -4.67 -51.93
CA GLN A 1110 17.35 -5.54 -53.10
C GLN A 1110 18.80 -5.88 -53.48
N ASP A 1111 19.06 -7.14 -53.86
CA ASP A 1111 19.94 -7.42 -54.99
C ASP A 1111 19.62 -8.76 -55.72
N THR A 1112 19.40 -8.59 -57.03
CA THR A 1112 19.62 -9.40 -58.27
C THR A 1112 19.28 -10.91 -58.46
N THR A 1113 18.37 -11.10 -59.43
CA THR A 1113 18.33 -12.06 -60.56
C THR A 1113 18.29 -13.59 -60.33
N GLU A 1114 17.07 -14.13 -60.22
CA GLU A 1114 16.65 -15.38 -60.90
C GLU A 1114 15.27 -15.10 -61.53
N SER A 1115 14.84 -15.85 -62.54
CA SER A 1115 13.53 -15.65 -63.20
C SER A 1115 12.38 -15.92 -62.23
N VAL A 1116 12.04 -14.91 -61.41
CA VAL A 1116 11.00 -15.01 -60.40
C VAL A 1116 9.67 -14.81 -61.10
N SER A 1117 8.81 -15.83 -61.04
CA SER A 1117 7.38 -15.65 -61.31
C SER A 1117 6.91 -14.40 -60.56
N THR A 1118 6.27 -13.45 -61.26
CA THR A 1118 5.76 -12.22 -60.64
C THR A 1118 4.44 -12.43 -59.89
N LEU A 1119 3.89 -13.65 -59.97
CA LEU A 1119 2.72 -14.06 -59.20
C LEU A 1119 3.05 -14.03 -57.70
N TRP A 1120 2.11 -13.52 -56.91
CA TRP A 1120 2.27 -13.45 -55.47
C TRP A 1120 2.38 -14.84 -54.84
N TYR A 1121 3.29 -14.99 -53.88
CA TYR A 1121 3.51 -16.23 -53.14
C TYR A 1121 2.99 -16.07 -51.70
N PRO A 1122 2.26 -17.05 -51.14
CA PRO A 1122 1.61 -16.92 -49.83
C PRO A 1122 2.56 -17.00 -48.63
N LEU A 1123 3.81 -17.43 -48.82
CA LEU A 1123 4.83 -17.52 -47.77
C LEU A 1123 5.95 -16.49 -47.98
N ALA A 1124 6.19 -15.65 -46.98
CA ALA A 1124 7.22 -14.62 -47.06
C ALA A 1124 8.62 -15.23 -47.28
N GLY A 1125 9.37 -14.69 -48.24
CA GLY A 1125 10.75 -15.12 -48.57
C GLY A 1125 10.86 -16.29 -49.55
N LEU A 1126 9.74 -16.88 -49.97
CA LEU A 1126 9.68 -17.92 -50.99
C LEU A 1126 9.10 -17.40 -52.31
N THR A 1127 9.46 -18.07 -53.41
CA THR A 1127 8.94 -17.77 -54.74
C THR A 1127 8.45 -19.03 -55.44
N TRP A 1128 7.56 -18.88 -56.43
CA TRP A 1128 7.06 -20.04 -57.20
C TRP A 1128 8.18 -20.79 -57.95
N SER A 1129 9.31 -20.12 -58.23
CA SER A 1129 10.49 -20.69 -58.88
C SER A 1129 11.46 -21.41 -57.93
N ASP A 1130 11.26 -21.33 -56.61
CA ASP A 1130 12.09 -22.05 -55.65
C ASP A 1130 11.92 -23.57 -55.85
N THR A 1131 13.02 -24.26 -56.14
CA THR A 1131 13.04 -25.74 -56.18
C THR A 1131 12.85 -26.30 -54.77
N TYR A 1132 12.44 -27.57 -54.66
CA TYR A 1132 12.24 -28.25 -53.37
C TYR A 1132 13.39 -28.00 -52.37
N GLY A 1133 14.64 -28.22 -52.82
CA GLY A 1133 15.81 -28.01 -51.97
C GLY A 1133 16.02 -26.56 -51.53
N LYS A 1134 15.80 -25.59 -52.44
CA LYS A 1134 15.91 -24.15 -52.12
C LYS A 1134 14.81 -23.72 -51.15
N ALA A 1135 13.56 -24.12 -51.39
CA ALA A 1135 12.43 -23.81 -50.50
C ALA A 1135 12.61 -24.43 -49.12
N HIS A 1136 12.99 -25.71 -49.03
CA HIS A 1136 13.24 -26.39 -47.76
C HIS A 1136 14.36 -25.70 -46.95
N LYS A 1137 15.45 -25.29 -47.61
CA LYS A 1137 16.54 -24.54 -46.97
C LYS A 1137 16.04 -23.19 -46.47
N LYS A 1138 15.39 -22.39 -47.33
CA LYS A 1138 14.86 -21.07 -46.97
C LYS A 1138 13.84 -21.13 -45.82
N ILE A 1139 13.00 -22.17 -45.76
CA ILE A 1139 12.04 -22.36 -44.67
C ILE A 1139 12.75 -22.67 -43.34
N ARG A 1140 13.80 -23.51 -43.35
CA ARG A 1140 14.61 -23.79 -42.15
C ARG A 1140 15.37 -22.58 -41.64
N GLU A 1141 15.82 -21.73 -42.56
CA GLU A 1141 16.60 -20.52 -42.26
C GLU A 1141 15.71 -19.28 -42.05
N SER A 1142 14.39 -19.43 -42.24
CA SER A 1142 13.41 -18.35 -42.13
C SER A 1142 12.94 -18.16 -40.68
N PRO A 1143 12.54 -16.94 -40.28
CA PRO A 1143 11.87 -16.68 -39.01
C PRO A 1143 10.44 -17.26 -38.93
N LEU A 1144 9.97 -18.01 -39.94
CA LEU A 1144 8.69 -18.73 -39.91
C LEU A 1144 8.60 -19.63 -38.68
N VAL A 1145 7.63 -19.35 -37.81
CA VAL A 1145 7.35 -20.17 -36.63
C VAL A 1145 6.43 -21.31 -37.04
N TYR A 1146 6.89 -22.55 -36.89
CA TYR A 1146 6.13 -23.78 -37.14
C TYR A 1146 6.45 -24.84 -36.08
N THR A 1147 5.54 -25.76 -35.84
CA THR A 1147 5.71 -26.82 -34.81
C THR A 1147 6.46 -28.04 -35.33
N HIS A 1148 6.29 -28.35 -36.61
CA HIS A 1148 6.94 -29.48 -37.27
C HIS A 1148 7.15 -29.17 -38.74
N LEU A 1149 8.35 -29.47 -39.26
CA LEU A 1149 8.67 -29.43 -40.68
C LEU A 1149 8.96 -30.86 -41.13
N LYS A 1150 8.09 -31.40 -41.98
CA LYS A 1150 8.26 -32.72 -42.58
C LYS A 1150 8.63 -32.57 -44.05
N ALA A 1151 9.87 -32.95 -44.35
CA ALA A 1151 10.40 -33.11 -45.70
C ALA A 1151 10.45 -34.61 -46.02
N ASP A 1152 9.81 -35.05 -47.10
CA ASP A 1152 9.97 -36.42 -47.58
C ASP A 1152 11.22 -36.49 -48.48
N ASP A 1153 12.35 -36.82 -47.86
CA ASP A 1153 13.65 -36.92 -48.54
C ASP A 1153 13.68 -37.99 -49.65
N LYS A 1154 12.69 -38.89 -49.71
CA LYS A 1154 12.59 -39.92 -50.75
C LYS A 1154 11.77 -39.49 -51.98
N LYS A 1155 10.96 -38.43 -51.89
CA LYS A 1155 10.06 -38.00 -53.00
C LYS A 1155 10.19 -36.54 -53.46
N GLN A 1156 10.97 -35.68 -52.77
CA GLN A 1156 11.34 -34.30 -53.17
C GLN A 1156 10.21 -33.46 -53.85
N ASN A 1157 8.95 -33.72 -53.52
CA ASN A 1157 7.80 -33.11 -54.19
C ASN A 1157 6.77 -32.50 -53.24
N LEU A 1158 6.98 -32.62 -51.92
CA LEU A 1158 6.07 -32.10 -50.89
C LEU A 1158 6.84 -31.67 -49.64
N ILE A 1159 6.60 -30.44 -49.19
CA ILE A 1159 6.99 -29.94 -47.87
C ILE A 1159 5.73 -29.73 -47.04
N THR A 1160 5.71 -30.23 -45.80
CA THR A 1160 4.61 -29.98 -44.85
C THR A 1160 5.11 -29.18 -43.66
N LEU A 1161 4.40 -28.12 -43.30
CA LEU A 1161 4.61 -27.32 -42.09
C LEU A 1161 3.34 -27.42 -41.22
N ASN A 1162 3.49 -27.82 -39.97
CA ASN A 1162 2.35 -27.89 -39.06
C ASN A 1162 2.28 -26.62 -38.21
N GLN A 1163 1.09 -26.04 -38.11
CA GLN A 1163 0.81 -24.85 -37.30
C GLN A 1163 1.75 -23.67 -37.62
N ALA A 1164 2.08 -23.48 -38.89
CA ALA A 1164 2.92 -22.38 -39.33
C ALA A 1164 2.13 -21.06 -39.32
N GLN A 1165 2.64 -20.03 -38.64
CA GLN A 1165 2.02 -18.71 -38.61
C GLN A 1165 2.35 -17.93 -39.89
N VAL A 1166 1.37 -17.82 -40.80
CA VAL A 1166 1.56 -17.26 -42.15
C VAL A 1166 0.52 -16.19 -42.46
N LEU A 1167 -0.35 -16.38 -43.47
CA LEU A 1167 -1.46 -15.48 -43.76
C LEU A 1167 -2.39 -15.38 -42.55
N PHE A 1168 -2.93 -14.18 -42.35
CA PHE A 1168 -3.79 -13.81 -41.24
C PHE A 1168 -3.14 -13.94 -39.85
N ASN A 1169 -1.83 -14.22 -39.78
CA ASN A 1169 -1.09 -14.47 -38.53
C ASN A 1169 -1.72 -15.59 -37.67
N LEU A 1170 -2.43 -16.50 -38.31
CA LEU A 1170 -3.04 -17.67 -37.69
C LEU A 1170 -2.21 -18.91 -38.02
N PRO A 1171 -2.09 -19.89 -37.11
CA PRO A 1171 -1.40 -21.13 -37.40
C PRO A 1171 -2.20 -21.90 -38.45
N ALA A 1172 -1.54 -22.24 -39.55
CA ALA A 1172 -2.06 -23.10 -40.60
C ALA A 1172 -1.20 -24.34 -40.75
N ASP A 1173 -1.82 -25.46 -41.07
CA ASP A 1173 -1.09 -26.60 -41.62
C ASP A 1173 -0.89 -26.36 -43.12
N ILE A 1174 0.37 -26.32 -43.55
CA ILE A 1174 0.75 -25.89 -44.90
C ILE A 1174 1.39 -27.03 -45.65
N GLN A 1175 0.96 -27.23 -46.88
CA GLN A 1175 1.50 -28.20 -47.81
C GLN A 1175 1.96 -27.49 -49.08
N ILE A 1176 3.26 -27.58 -49.38
CA ILE A 1176 3.88 -27.00 -50.57
C ILE A 1176 4.25 -28.13 -51.51
N TYR A 1177 3.63 -28.18 -52.69
CA TYR A 1177 3.86 -29.16 -53.72
C TYR A 1177 4.81 -28.62 -54.78
N PHE A 1178 5.68 -29.49 -55.29
CA PHE A 1178 6.70 -29.16 -56.28
C PHE A 1178 6.58 -30.05 -57.53
N ASP A 1179 6.87 -29.46 -58.69
CA ASP A 1179 7.15 -30.15 -59.94
C ASP A 1179 8.54 -29.76 -60.50
N HIS A 1180 8.83 -30.15 -61.74
CA HIS A 1180 10.11 -29.87 -62.39
C HIS A 1180 10.42 -28.37 -62.58
N SER A 1181 9.44 -27.48 -62.39
CA SER A 1181 9.55 -26.03 -62.60
C SER A 1181 9.55 -25.19 -61.30
N GLY A 1182 9.52 -25.84 -60.14
CA GLY A 1182 9.46 -25.21 -58.82
C GLY A 1182 8.19 -25.61 -58.05
N SER A 1183 7.78 -24.81 -57.08
CA SER A 1183 6.48 -25.02 -56.43
C SER A 1183 5.34 -24.73 -57.41
N ASN A 1184 4.31 -25.58 -57.40
CA ASN A 1184 3.14 -25.46 -58.27
C ASN A 1184 1.82 -25.41 -57.51
N LYS A 1185 1.80 -25.83 -56.24
CA LYS A 1185 0.64 -25.69 -55.36
C LYS A 1185 1.04 -25.42 -53.91
N VAL A 1186 0.34 -24.50 -53.25
CA VAL A 1186 0.44 -24.28 -51.79
C VAL A 1186 -0.95 -24.39 -51.21
N SER A 1187 -1.15 -25.33 -50.27
CA SER A 1187 -2.39 -25.46 -49.51
C SER A 1187 -2.15 -25.05 -48.07
N LEU A 1188 -3.02 -24.20 -47.53
CA LEU A 1188 -3.04 -23.79 -46.13
C LEU A 1188 -4.38 -24.24 -45.54
N VAL A 1189 -4.35 -24.94 -44.41
CA VAL A 1189 -5.54 -25.39 -43.72
C VAL A 1189 -5.56 -24.75 -42.34
N TYR A 1190 -6.59 -23.94 -42.09
CA TYR A 1190 -6.85 -23.30 -40.81
C TYR A 1190 -7.97 -24.05 -40.11
N SER A 1191 -7.64 -24.69 -38.98
CA SER A 1191 -8.63 -25.27 -38.06
C SER A 1191 -9.29 -24.22 -37.16
N GLN A 1192 -8.71 -23.01 -37.08
CA GLN A 1192 -9.29 -21.81 -36.48
C GLN A 1192 -9.15 -20.65 -37.48
N PRO A 1193 -10.04 -20.60 -38.48
CA PRO A 1193 -9.86 -19.69 -39.59
C PRO A 1193 -10.27 -18.25 -39.24
N PRO A 1194 -9.70 -17.26 -39.94
CA PRO A 1194 -10.24 -15.91 -39.90
C PRO A 1194 -11.68 -15.89 -40.45
N ALA A 1195 -12.46 -14.85 -40.15
CA ALA A 1195 -13.81 -14.75 -40.67
C ALA A 1195 -13.80 -14.76 -42.21
N MET A 1196 -14.68 -15.56 -42.83
CA MET A 1196 -14.71 -15.75 -44.28
C MET A 1196 -14.89 -14.44 -45.05
N LEU A 1197 -15.64 -13.47 -44.49
CA LEU A 1197 -15.80 -12.14 -45.08
C LEU A 1197 -14.49 -11.35 -45.11
N ASP A 1198 -13.65 -11.46 -44.08
CA ASP A 1198 -12.35 -10.78 -44.01
C ASP A 1198 -11.37 -11.39 -45.02
N VAL A 1199 -11.39 -12.72 -45.18
CA VAL A 1199 -10.61 -13.41 -46.22
C VAL A 1199 -11.02 -12.91 -47.61
N ILE A 1200 -12.32 -12.79 -47.86
CA ILE A 1200 -12.84 -12.28 -49.13
C ILE A 1200 -12.39 -10.86 -49.37
N GLU A 1201 -12.51 -9.99 -48.38
CA GLU A 1201 -12.12 -8.59 -48.51
C GLU A 1201 -10.63 -8.47 -48.84
N GLN A 1202 -9.77 -9.11 -48.05
CA GLN A 1202 -8.32 -9.08 -48.26
C GLN A 1202 -7.92 -9.66 -49.61
N PHE A 1203 -8.50 -10.80 -50.01
CA PHE A 1203 -8.17 -11.42 -51.30
C PHE A 1203 -8.81 -10.68 -52.46
N THR A 1204 -9.92 -9.97 -52.25
CA THR A 1204 -10.50 -9.10 -53.28
C THR A 1204 -9.65 -7.84 -53.49
N GLN A 1205 -9.11 -7.26 -52.42
CA GLN A 1205 -8.14 -6.16 -52.52
C GLN A 1205 -6.86 -6.62 -53.23
N ARG A 1206 -6.41 -7.84 -52.98
CA ARG A 1206 -5.17 -8.40 -53.56
C ARG A 1206 -5.35 -8.84 -55.01
N PHE A 1207 -6.40 -9.60 -55.29
CA PHE A 1207 -6.57 -10.33 -56.55
C PHE A 1207 -7.65 -9.75 -57.47
N GLY A 1208 -8.41 -8.75 -57.01
CA GLY A 1208 -9.59 -8.24 -57.70
C GLY A 1208 -10.84 -9.05 -57.36
N LYS A 1209 -11.94 -8.82 -58.11
CA LYS A 1209 -13.21 -9.50 -57.84
C LYS A 1209 -13.09 -11.03 -58.06
N PRO A 1210 -13.69 -11.87 -57.20
CA PRO A 1210 -13.67 -13.32 -57.38
C PRO A 1210 -14.40 -13.72 -58.66
N THR A 1211 -13.87 -14.74 -59.35
CA THR A 1211 -14.48 -15.35 -60.54
C THR A 1211 -15.63 -16.28 -60.17
N GLN A 1212 -15.61 -16.85 -58.96
CA GLN A 1212 -16.71 -17.60 -58.36
C GLN A 1212 -16.86 -17.22 -56.89
N LYS A 1213 -18.10 -16.99 -56.44
CA LYS A 1213 -18.40 -16.71 -55.02
C LYS A 1213 -19.69 -17.40 -54.60
N VAL A 1214 -19.56 -18.45 -53.78
CA VAL A 1214 -20.67 -19.17 -53.16
C VAL A 1214 -20.53 -19.01 -51.65
N LEU A 1215 -21.47 -18.28 -51.05
CA LEU A 1215 -21.59 -18.13 -49.59
C LEU A 1215 -22.93 -18.73 -49.17
N SER A 1216 -22.90 -19.80 -48.39
CA SER A 1216 -24.07 -20.39 -47.77
C SER A 1216 -24.28 -19.82 -46.37
N THR A 1217 -25.54 -19.60 -46.03
CA THR A 1217 -25.97 -19.29 -44.65
C THR A 1217 -26.18 -20.56 -43.82
N ASN A 1218 -26.08 -21.74 -44.43
CA ASN A 1218 -26.21 -23.03 -43.77
C ASN A 1218 -24.83 -23.56 -43.38
N ALA A 1219 -24.59 -23.73 -42.07
CA ALA A 1219 -23.33 -24.20 -41.51
C ALA A 1219 -22.90 -25.62 -41.97
N TYR A 1220 -23.78 -26.38 -42.64
CA TYR A 1220 -23.50 -27.69 -43.21
C TYR A 1220 -23.17 -27.66 -44.71
N GLN A 1221 -23.16 -26.48 -45.34
CA GLN A 1221 -22.84 -26.31 -46.75
C GLN A 1221 -21.51 -25.57 -46.90
N GLU A 1222 -20.63 -26.06 -47.78
CA GLU A 1222 -19.33 -25.47 -48.05
C GLU A 1222 -19.46 -24.06 -48.64
N ASN A 1223 -18.81 -23.09 -48.00
CA ASN A 1223 -18.52 -21.79 -48.57
C ASN A 1223 -17.35 -21.95 -49.54
N ARG A 1224 -17.46 -21.46 -50.78
CA ARG A 1224 -16.41 -21.62 -51.80
C ARG A 1224 -16.25 -20.38 -52.65
N ILE A 1225 -15.01 -19.88 -52.74
CA ILE A 1225 -14.68 -18.67 -53.47
C ILE A 1225 -13.40 -18.88 -54.26
N VAL A 1226 -13.39 -18.42 -55.50
CA VAL A 1226 -12.30 -18.60 -56.44
C VAL A 1226 -11.89 -17.26 -57.03
N TRP A 1227 -10.58 -17.02 -57.10
CA TRP A 1227 -9.95 -15.93 -57.85
C TRP A 1227 -9.00 -16.55 -58.87
N GLU A 1228 -8.93 -15.95 -60.06
CA GLU A 1228 -7.98 -16.35 -61.10
C GLU A 1228 -7.21 -15.10 -61.57
N GLN A 1229 -5.89 -15.21 -61.62
CA GLN A 1229 -5.00 -14.18 -62.13
C GLN A 1229 -4.13 -14.76 -63.24
N ALA A 1230 -3.94 -14.02 -64.33
CA ALA A 1230 -3.04 -14.39 -65.42
C ALA A 1230 -1.96 -13.32 -65.59
N GLN A 1231 -0.69 -13.71 -65.61
CA GLN A 1231 0.43 -12.81 -65.85
C GLN A 1231 1.55 -13.56 -66.58
N ASN A 1232 2.01 -13.05 -67.73
CA ASN A 1232 3.15 -13.58 -68.50
C ASN A 1232 3.09 -15.09 -68.81
N ASN A 1233 1.94 -15.58 -69.31
CA ASN A 1233 1.65 -17.00 -69.55
C ASN A 1233 1.71 -17.88 -68.30
N GLU A 1234 1.54 -17.31 -67.11
CA GLU A 1234 1.32 -18.07 -65.88
C GLU A 1234 -0.03 -17.71 -65.28
N HIS A 1235 -0.75 -18.71 -64.81
CA HIS A 1235 -2.07 -18.57 -64.21
C HIS A 1235 -2.00 -18.98 -62.74
N LEU A 1236 -2.45 -18.10 -61.83
CA LEU A 1236 -2.64 -18.39 -60.42
C LEU A 1236 -4.13 -18.50 -60.12
N LYS A 1237 -4.54 -19.68 -59.67
CA LYS A 1237 -5.88 -19.95 -59.16
C LYS A 1237 -5.84 -20.01 -57.64
N THR A 1238 -6.57 -19.12 -56.98
CA THR A 1238 -6.75 -19.11 -55.53
C THR A 1238 -8.14 -19.60 -55.18
N ILE A 1239 -8.23 -20.72 -54.45
CA ILE A 1239 -9.48 -21.33 -54.02
C ILE A 1239 -9.55 -21.24 -52.50
N VAL A 1240 -10.59 -20.62 -51.98
CA VAL A 1240 -10.89 -20.60 -50.54
C VAL A 1240 -12.16 -21.41 -50.34
N THR A 1241 -12.07 -22.46 -49.53
CA THR A 1241 -13.21 -23.24 -49.07
C THR A 1241 -13.30 -23.18 -47.56
N GLU A 1242 -14.50 -22.95 -47.02
CA GLU A 1242 -14.76 -23.08 -45.59
C GLU A 1242 -15.91 -24.06 -45.38
N ASN A 1243 -15.66 -25.08 -44.57
CA ASN A 1243 -16.62 -26.13 -44.26
C ASN A 1243 -16.50 -26.47 -42.78
N GLN A 1244 -17.60 -26.27 -42.03
CA GLN A 1244 -17.68 -26.59 -40.60
C GLN A 1244 -16.55 -25.97 -39.76
N GLY A 1245 -16.18 -24.72 -40.03
CA GLY A 1245 -15.14 -24.02 -39.27
C GLY A 1245 -13.70 -24.43 -39.62
N VAL A 1246 -13.50 -25.20 -40.68
CA VAL A 1246 -12.18 -25.42 -41.27
C VAL A 1246 -12.10 -24.66 -42.59
N LEU A 1247 -11.17 -23.70 -42.67
CA LEU A 1247 -10.93 -22.94 -43.89
C LEU A 1247 -9.66 -23.46 -44.57
N GLN A 1248 -9.81 -23.90 -45.80
CA GLN A 1248 -8.70 -24.29 -46.65
C GLN A 1248 -8.51 -23.24 -47.74
N ILE A 1249 -7.26 -22.81 -47.91
CA ILE A 1249 -6.83 -21.95 -49.01
C ILE A 1249 -5.88 -22.75 -49.87
N ILE A 1250 -6.15 -22.79 -51.17
CA ILE A 1250 -5.32 -23.44 -52.15
C ILE A 1250 -4.89 -22.40 -53.17
N PHE A 1251 -3.58 -22.29 -53.36
CA PHE A 1251 -2.95 -21.51 -54.40
C PHE A 1251 -2.37 -22.49 -55.42
N GLU A 1252 -2.92 -22.52 -56.64
CA GLU A 1252 -2.47 -23.38 -57.74
C GLU A 1252 -1.91 -22.55 -58.87
N ARG A 1253 -0.65 -22.80 -59.24
CA ARG A 1253 0.03 -22.18 -60.38
C ARG A 1253 0.05 -23.16 -61.55
N SER A 1254 -0.38 -22.71 -62.71
CA SER A 1254 -0.19 -23.40 -63.98
C SER A 1254 0.53 -22.49 -64.98
N LYS A 1255 1.29 -23.10 -65.90
CA LYS A 1255 1.89 -22.43 -67.06
C LYS A 1255 1.08 -22.74 -68.32
#